data_AF-A0A9C9YTI1-F1
#
_entry.id   AF-A0A9C9YTI1-F1
#
_cell.length_a   1.000
_cell.length_b   1.000
_cell.length_c   1.000
_cell.angle_alpha   90.00
_cell.angle_beta   90.00
_cell.angle_gamma   90.00
#
_symmetry.space_group_name_H-M   'P 1'
#
loop_
_entity.id
_entity.type
_entity.pdbx_description
1 polymer ?
#
loop_
_entity_poly.entity_id
_entity_poly.type
_entity_poly.pdbx_seq_one_letter_code
_entity_poly.pdbx_strand_id
1 'polypeptide(L)'
;MIYRSAGLTLNWHVPADQEDVKEVQNIKFAWRCQKCGDSGTTHSFHESGVCPSCGADIKSGNQRQFIEPAGFAVDFYETPNNNVDNQQFVPVESPWIALDSDWLSLPNPDLGRFRTTTKGHIFHQSRGINGTGYALCLECGRTEPMTPDGVMPERFAKPHRKLRRGKDDAPECPGSNDSWKIKEGITLGHETWTDACEFQLKSTQGHWLNDKVAAITLAVALRDALAELIGVENTELACATRQVRTDEGGLCRAIVLFDRYAAGYASSVPRYLRELFHKARAKLLCSNDCDSVCPHCVLDFDQRFAVEDMDRHKALDFLTEQWVTGFRVPEQYAFFGEQSQPDFSPLLESIWSAVAKGAVKAIRLQTGGEPDQWDIALSPLRQLAYQIASKGVQVSILTPASVLEQLDETERNLLASLADAPDIEVYALEAPVRCGEGWLLVETLSTETERWAGDTQSSLVFGPDWGQVENLLVSAREPEAPALDATRIDADTLRPVATVLGDRELEIGGELNGKLKTFGKRFWNYLGKKHEPVQMQLDATDPVTFIRYQDRYFFSPLSVRLLFEIVKALRARVGEERWPLPTLEIETLECRPRTRRNGPPQRFLWSDWDNNATRTEVIKSLFNGIDARPRIKLNSLHQQAHGRMLEIVFSSGKSLRIRFDQGVSYWRVARSVDSHSKAFNFSETDSKRQVARLMRADVNLEGAEQKTQLFIKVVTAKPD
;
A
#
# COMPACT_ATOMS: atom_id res chain seq x y z
N MET A 1 -29.89 -33.03 -27.96
CA MET A 1 -30.06 -33.64 -26.63
C MET A 1 -29.73 -32.61 -25.58
N ILE A 2 -30.67 -32.40 -24.66
CA ILE A 2 -30.54 -31.53 -23.51
C ILE A 2 -30.14 -32.41 -22.33
N TYR A 3 -29.04 -32.03 -21.68
CA TYR A 3 -28.56 -32.68 -20.46
C TYR A 3 -28.89 -31.80 -19.26
N ARG A 4 -29.47 -32.39 -18.23
CA ARG A 4 -29.72 -31.71 -16.95
C ARG A 4 -28.61 -32.07 -15.97
N SER A 5 -28.03 -31.06 -15.34
CA SER A 5 -27.13 -31.29 -14.20
C SER A 5 -27.91 -31.85 -13.02
N ALA A 6 -27.44 -32.94 -12.45
CA ALA A 6 -27.97 -33.59 -11.25
C ALA A 6 -26.97 -33.59 -10.09
N GLY A 7 -25.83 -32.92 -10.26
CA GLY A 7 -24.84 -32.75 -9.20
C GLY A 7 -23.49 -32.22 -9.66
N LEU A 8 -22.53 -32.22 -8.74
CA LEU A 8 -21.15 -31.79 -8.92
C LEU A 8 -20.23 -32.99 -9.14
N THR A 9 -19.13 -32.77 -9.85
CA THR A 9 -17.98 -33.67 -9.78
C THR A 9 -17.13 -33.33 -8.57
N LEU A 10 -16.74 -34.34 -7.81
CA LEU A 10 -15.95 -34.18 -6.59
C LEU A 10 -14.51 -34.65 -6.86
N ASN A 11 -13.52 -33.85 -6.45
CA ASN A 11 -12.11 -34.02 -6.83
C ASN A 11 -11.41 -35.28 -6.28
N TRP A 12 -11.98 -35.97 -5.28
CA TRP A 12 -11.32 -37.13 -4.65
C TRP A 12 -11.41 -38.46 -5.46
N HIS A 13 -12.08 -38.46 -6.62
CA HIS A 13 -12.19 -39.64 -7.49
C HIS A 13 -11.17 -39.65 -8.64
N VAL A 14 -10.25 -38.68 -8.68
CA VAL A 14 -9.06 -38.72 -9.54
C VAL A 14 -8.02 -39.59 -8.84
N PRO A 15 -7.47 -40.64 -9.48
CA PRO A 15 -6.52 -41.53 -8.83
C PRO A 15 -5.25 -40.79 -8.39
N ALA A 16 -4.68 -41.25 -7.28
CA ALA A 16 -3.67 -40.57 -6.46
C ALA A 16 -2.24 -40.53 -7.07
N ASP A 17 -2.11 -40.78 -8.37
CA ASP A 17 -0.87 -40.84 -9.13
C ASP A 17 -0.45 -39.50 -9.77
N GLN A 18 -1.14 -38.41 -9.43
CA GLN A 18 -0.67 -37.03 -9.66
C GLN A 18 -0.45 -36.35 -8.30
N GLU A 19 0.81 -36.00 -7.99
CA GLU A 19 1.37 -35.64 -6.67
C GLU A 19 0.81 -34.37 -5.97
N ASP A 20 -0.38 -33.88 -6.28
CA ASP A 20 -0.90 -32.60 -5.74
C ASP A 20 -2.37 -32.62 -5.27
N VAL A 21 -2.84 -33.67 -4.57
CA VAL A 21 -4.20 -33.61 -3.96
C VAL A 21 -4.22 -34.12 -2.51
N LYS A 22 -3.87 -33.22 -1.58
CA LYS A 22 -4.31 -33.28 -0.18
C LYS A 22 -5.41 -32.25 0.08
N GLU A 23 -6.52 -32.30 -0.65
CA GLU A 23 -7.69 -31.47 -0.32
C GLU A 23 -8.97 -32.30 -0.34
N VAL A 24 -9.39 -32.72 0.85
CA VAL A 24 -10.81 -33.03 1.11
C VAL A 24 -11.59 -31.76 0.74
N GLN A 25 -12.58 -31.89 -0.15
CA GLN A 25 -13.41 -30.80 -0.72
C GLN A 25 -13.38 -29.51 0.09
N ASN A 26 -12.82 -28.46 -0.51
CA ASN A 26 -12.44 -27.23 0.15
C ASN A 26 -13.67 -26.33 0.41
N ILE A 27 -14.58 -26.75 1.29
CA ILE A 27 -15.72 -25.94 1.72
C ILE A 27 -15.19 -24.71 2.43
N LYS A 28 -15.56 -23.54 1.92
CA LYS A 28 -15.14 -22.22 2.40
C LYS A 28 -16.33 -21.42 2.89
N PHE A 29 -16.04 -20.29 3.52
CA PHE A 29 -17.01 -19.30 3.97
C PHE A 29 -16.73 -17.97 3.29
N ALA A 30 -17.68 -17.49 2.48
CA ALA A 30 -17.68 -16.12 1.99
C ALA A 30 -18.40 -15.22 2.97
N TRP A 31 -17.95 -13.97 3.12
CA TRP A 31 -18.55 -12.98 4.01
C TRP A 31 -18.66 -11.62 3.32
N ARG A 32 -19.64 -10.81 3.76
CA ARG A 32 -19.81 -9.41 3.31
C ARG A 32 -20.19 -8.49 4.47
N CYS A 33 -19.41 -7.44 4.67
CA CYS A 33 -19.63 -6.46 5.72
C CYS A 33 -20.80 -5.52 5.38
N GLN A 34 -21.72 -5.35 6.33
CA GLN A 34 -22.88 -4.45 6.23
C GLN A 34 -22.48 -3.00 6.54
N LYS A 35 -21.34 -2.80 7.22
CA LYS A 35 -20.87 -1.49 7.67
C LYS A 35 -20.04 -0.80 6.59
N CYS A 36 -18.95 -1.41 6.15
CA CYS A 36 -18.05 -0.84 5.13
C CYS A 36 -18.28 -1.38 3.71
N GLY A 37 -19.09 -2.44 3.55
CA GLY A 37 -19.36 -3.05 2.24
C GLY A 37 -18.27 -4.01 1.74
N ASP A 38 -17.17 -4.16 2.47
CA ASP A 38 -16.07 -5.07 2.11
C ASP A 38 -16.48 -6.55 2.15
N SER A 39 -15.77 -7.42 1.44
CA SER A 39 -16.09 -8.85 1.35
C SER A 39 -14.84 -9.71 1.19
N GLY A 40 -14.98 -11.01 1.39
CA GLY A 40 -13.89 -11.94 1.17
C GLY A 40 -14.31 -13.38 1.44
N THR A 41 -13.33 -14.28 1.43
CA THR A 41 -13.51 -15.69 1.76
C THR A 41 -12.47 -16.15 2.79
N THR A 42 -12.79 -17.23 3.50
CA THR A 42 -11.90 -17.88 4.46
C THR A 42 -12.28 -19.36 4.60
N HIS A 43 -11.35 -20.19 5.06
CA HIS A 43 -11.63 -21.58 5.45
C HIS A 43 -12.21 -21.67 6.87
N SER A 44 -12.15 -20.60 7.65
CA SER A 44 -12.56 -20.57 9.05
C SER A 44 -13.92 -19.88 9.21
N PHE A 45 -14.90 -20.62 9.73
CA PHE A 45 -16.20 -20.05 10.08
C PHE A 45 -16.06 -18.89 11.10
N HIS A 46 -15.17 -19.04 12.08
CA HIS A 46 -14.95 -18.01 13.10
C HIS A 46 -14.40 -16.70 12.48
N GLU A 47 -13.45 -16.81 11.54
CA GLU A 47 -12.89 -15.64 10.85
C GLU A 47 -13.91 -14.95 9.94
N SER A 48 -14.89 -15.69 9.40
CA SER A 48 -15.98 -15.11 8.60
C SER A 48 -16.95 -14.25 9.42
N GLY A 49 -16.83 -14.27 10.75
CA GLY A 49 -17.67 -13.54 11.70
C GLY A 49 -17.30 -12.07 11.91
N VAL A 50 -16.08 -11.64 11.55
CA VAL A 50 -15.59 -10.29 11.84
C VAL A 50 -14.94 -9.69 10.59
N CYS A 51 -15.31 -8.45 10.26
CA CYS A 51 -14.72 -7.74 9.12
C CYS A 51 -13.24 -7.38 9.40
N PRO A 52 -12.27 -7.84 8.58
CA PRO A 52 -10.85 -7.51 8.76
C PRO A 52 -10.55 -6.03 8.56
N SER A 53 -11.35 -5.33 7.74
CA SER A 53 -11.11 -3.93 7.35
C SER A 53 -11.64 -2.91 8.34
N CYS A 54 -12.76 -3.20 9.03
CA CYS A 54 -13.38 -2.24 9.97
C CYS A 54 -13.70 -2.80 11.36
N GLY A 55 -13.45 -4.09 11.61
CA GLY A 55 -13.67 -4.77 12.88
C GLY A 55 -15.14 -5.02 13.26
N ALA A 56 -16.10 -4.75 12.37
CA ALA A 56 -17.52 -4.98 12.65
C ALA A 56 -17.94 -6.45 12.49
N ASP A 57 -18.90 -6.89 13.31
CA ASP A 57 -19.48 -8.23 13.22
C ASP A 57 -20.25 -8.42 11.91
N ILE A 58 -20.09 -9.60 11.29
CA ILE A 58 -20.80 -10.01 10.09
C ILE A 58 -22.07 -10.76 10.49
N LYS A 59 -23.23 -10.26 10.05
CA LYS A 59 -24.52 -10.95 10.20
C LYS A 59 -24.52 -12.27 9.42
N SER A 60 -25.17 -13.31 9.96
CA SER A 60 -25.33 -14.62 9.33
C SER A 60 -25.89 -14.55 7.90
N GLY A 61 -26.84 -13.65 7.64
CA GLY A 61 -27.40 -13.42 6.30
C GLY A 61 -26.40 -12.92 5.25
N ASN A 62 -25.20 -12.50 5.65
CA ASN A 62 -24.09 -12.12 4.78
C ASN A 62 -22.89 -13.08 4.89
N GLN A 63 -23.10 -14.28 5.42
CA GLN A 63 -22.14 -15.38 5.34
C GLN A 63 -22.68 -16.43 4.38
N ARG A 64 -21.81 -17.04 3.58
CA ARG A 64 -22.15 -18.16 2.70
C ARG A 64 -21.17 -19.26 2.93
N GLN A 65 -21.65 -20.41 3.39
CA GLN A 65 -20.88 -21.64 3.21
C GLN A 65 -20.98 -22.02 1.74
N PHE A 66 -19.84 -22.18 1.08
CA PHE A 66 -19.82 -22.46 -0.35
C PHE A 66 -18.81 -23.54 -0.70
N ILE A 67 -19.06 -24.18 -1.84
CA ILE A 67 -18.14 -25.09 -2.50
C ILE A 67 -17.90 -24.60 -3.93
N GLU A 68 -16.67 -24.72 -4.39
CA GLU A 68 -16.30 -24.45 -5.77
C GLU A 68 -16.52 -25.72 -6.62
N PRO A 69 -17.43 -25.69 -7.61
CA PRO A 69 -17.65 -26.83 -8.49
C PRO A 69 -16.39 -27.15 -9.31
N ALA A 70 -15.84 -28.35 -9.19
CA ALA A 70 -14.84 -28.84 -10.14
C ALA A 70 -15.43 -29.14 -11.53
N GLY A 71 -16.77 -29.25 -11.60
CA GLY A 71 -17.52 -29.57 -12.79
C GLY A 71 -18.94 -30.00 -12.44
N PHE A 72 -19.79 -30.13 -13.46
CA PHE A 72 -21.17 -30.57 -13.32
C PHE A 72 -21.34 -31.99 -13.88
N ALA A 73 -22.26 -32.74 -13.28
CA ALA A 73 -22.51 -34.14 -13.60
C ALA A 73 -24.00 -34.38 -13.88
N VAL A 74 -24.25 -35.18 -14.92
CA VAL A 74 -25.59 -35.67 -15.26
C VAL A 74 -25.90 -36.94 -14.47
N ASP A 75 -27.18 -37.24 -14.28
CA ASP A 75 -27.60 -38.48 -13.64
C ASP A 75 -27.37 -39.65 -14.62
N PHE A 76 -26.57 -40.64 -14.21
CA PHE A 76 -26.29 -41.84 -15.00
C PHE A 76 -27.57 -42.60 -15.41
N TYR A 77 -28.63 -42.51 -14.60
CA TYR A 77 -29.87 -43.24 -14.83
C TYR A 77 -30.89 -42.47 -15.69
N GLU A 78 -30.64 -41.19 -16.01
CA GLU A 78 -31.56 -40.38 -16.80
C GLU A 78 -31.11 -40.31 -18.27
N THR A 79 -32.02 -40.69 -19.17
CA THR A 79 -31.80 -40.54 -20.62
C THR A 79 -31.99 -39.09 -21.06
N PRO A 80 -31.07 -38.53 -21.87
CA PRO A 80 -31.22 -37.18 -22.42
C PRO A 80 -32.49 -37.09 -23.27
N ASN A 81 -33.17 -35.93 -23.22
CA ASN A 81 -34.34 -35.66 -24.03
C ASN A 81 -34.13 -34.40 -24.89
N ASN A 82 -35.04 -34.12 -25.82
CA ASN A 82 -35.01 -32.92 -26.68
C ASN A 82 -36.10 -31.90 -26.33
N ASN A 83 -36.72 -32.02 -25.14
CA ASN A 83 -37.83 -31.16 -24.74
C ASN A 83 -37.29 -29.83 -24.16
N VAL A 84 -37.50 -28.75 -24.91
CA VAL A 84 -37.05 -27.40 -24.57
C VAL A 84 -38.08 -26.63 -23.73
N ASP A 85 -39.30 -27.14 -23.59
CA ASP A 85 -40.44 -26.44 -22.99
C ASP A 85 -40.31 -26.27 -21.46
N ASN A 86 -39.45 -27.08 -20.81
CA ASN A 86 -39.26 -27.11 -19.35
C ASN A 86 -37.84 -26.70 -18.92
N GLN A 87 -37.26 -25.68 -19.55
CA GLN A 87 -35.98 -25.13 -19.09
C GLN A 87 -36.17 -24.31 -17.80
N GLN A 88 -35.61 -24.80 -16.70
CA GLN A 88 -35.55 -24.06 -15.44
C GLN A 88 -34.35 -23.11 -15.47
N PHE A 89 -34.61 -21.81 -15.42
CA PHE A 89 -33.57 -20.79 -15.34
C PHE A 89 -33.20 -20.51 -13.88
N VAL A 90 -31.92 -20.63 -13.55
CA VAL A 90 -31.41 -20.26 -12.21
C VAL A 90 -31.11 -18.76 -12.22
N PRO A 91 -31.69 -17.97 -11.30
CA PRO A 91 -31.44 -16.52 -11.24
C PRO A 91 -29.95 -16.20 -11.12
N VAL A 92 -29.51 -15.16 -11.82
CA VAL A 92 -28.15 -14.64 -11.72
C VAL A 92 -28.03 -13.81 -10.44
N GLU A 93 -27.08 -14.17 -9.58
CA GLU A 93 -26.79 -13.43 -8.35
C GLU A 93 -25.68 -12.39 -8.59
N SER A 94 -25.80 -11.22 -7.98
CA SER A 94 -24.72 -10.23 -8.01
C SER A 94 -23.47 -10.77 -7.29
N PRO A 95 -22.27 -10.64 -7.90
CA PRO A 95 -21.04 -11.03 -7.23
C PRO A 95 -20.78 -10.16 -6.00
N TRP A 96 -20.03 -10.71 -5.04
CA TRP A 96 -19.44 -9.91 -3.96
C TRP A 96 -18.04 -9.49 -4.38
N ILE A 97 -17.75 -8.19 -4.27
CA ILE A 97 -16.55 -7.61 -4.84
C ILE A 97 -15.80 -6.82 -3.76
N ALA A 98 -14.51 -7.13 -3.61
CA ALA A 98 -13.60 -6.44 -2.71
C ALA A 98 -12.38 -5.90 -3.47
N LEU A 99 -12.06 -4.64 -3.21
CA LEU A 99 -10.87 -3.96 -3.72
C LEU A 99 -10.08 -3.48 -2.51
N ASP A 100 -8.84 -3.92 -2.41
CA ASP A 100 -7.87 -3.46 -1.41
C ASP A 100 -6.94 -2.44 -2.07
N SER A 101 -7.42 -1.20 -2.14
CA SER A 101 -6.73 -0.05 -2.74
C SER A 101 -7.26 1.25 -2.15
N ASP A 102 -6.40 2.27 -2.15
CA ASP A 102 -6.72 3.60 -1.64
C ASP A 102 -7.65 4.36 -2.58
N TRP A 103 -8.45 5.25 -1.98
CA TRP A 103 -9.32 6.16 -2.71
C TRP A 103 -8.54 7.35 -3.27
N LEU A 104 -8.78 7.64 -4.53
CA LEU A 104 -8.31 8.82 -5.25
C LEU A 104 -9.49 9.73 -5.58
N SER A 105 -9.34 11.03 -5.42
CA SER A 105 -10.34 11.99 -5.85
C SER A 105 -10.47 11.99 -7.37
N LEU A 106 -11.67 12.22 -7.90
CA LEU A 106 -11.83 12.56 -9.32
C LEU A 106 -11.14 13.92 -9.60
N PRO A 107 -10.86 14.27 -10.88
CA PRO A 107 -10.23 15.54 -11.25
C PRO A 107 -10.87 16.76 -10.55
N ASN A 108 -12.19 16.71 -10.41
CA ASN A 108 -12.94 17.57 -9.51
C ASN A 108 -13.38 16.74 -8.28
N PRO A 109 -12.80 16.98 -7.09
CA PRO A 109 -13.11 16.22 -5.87
C PRO A 109 -14.58 16.28 -5.45
N ASP A 110 -15.31 17.33 -5.84
CA ASP A 110 -16.72 17.50 -5.50
C ASP A 110 -17.63 16.51 -6.24
N LEU A 111 -17.15 15.93 -7.36
CA LEU A 111 -17.88 14.94 -8.14
C LEU A 111 -17.70 13.50 -7.64
N GLY A 112 -16.82 13.29 -6.65
CA GLY A 112 -16.60 12.00 -6.02
C GLY A 112 -15.17 11.47 -6.15
N ARG A 113 -15.04 10.15 -6.08
CA ARG A 113 -13.75 9.45 -5.95
C ARG A 113 -13.78 8.10 -6.65
N PHE A 114 -12.60 7.57 -6.93
CA PHE A 114 -12.43 6.25 -7.54
C PHE A 114 -11.23 5.53 -6.93
N ARG A 115 -11.08 4.24 -7.21
CA ARG A 115 -9.90 3.45 -6.87
C ARG A 115 -9.71 2.31 -7.86
N THR A 116 -8.48 1.87 -8.03
CA THR A 116 -8.12 0.80 -8.95
C THR A 116 -7.21 -0.21 -8.29
N THR A 117 -7.33 -1.48 -8.67
CA THR A 117 -6.43 -2.55 -8.22
C THR A 117 -6.25 -3.58 -9.34
N THR A 118 -5.10 -4.23 -9.36
CA THR A 118 -4.80 -5.38 -10.24
C THR A 118 -5.15 -6.73 -9.59
N LYS A 119 -5.65 -6.70 -8.35
CA LYS A 119 -5.97 -7.90 -7.55
C LYS A 119 -7.32 -7.78 -6.85
N GLY A 120 -8.31 -7.23 -7.53
CA GLY A 120 -9.68 -7.17 -7.04
C GLY A 120 -10.25 -8.57 -6.89
N HIS A 121 -10.84 -8.89 -5.74
CA HIS A 121 -11.45 -10.18 -5.45
C HIS A 121 -12.92 -10.18 -5.84
N ILE A 122 -13.31 -11.10 -6.71
CA ILE A 122 -14.67 -11.27 -7.21
C ILE A 122 -15.17 -12.66 -6.77
N PHE A 123 -16.18 -12.68 -5.91
CA PHE A 123 -16.88 -13.90 -5.49
C PHE A 123 -18.19 -14.02 -6.26
N HIS A 124 -18.22 -14.91 -7.23
CA HIS A 124 -19.41 -15.32 -7.95
C HIS A 124 -20.17 -16.37 -7.14
N GLN A 125 -21.50 -16.32 -7.17
CA GLN A 125 -22.34 -17.26 -6.43
C GLN A 125 -23.57 -17.69 -7.20
N SER A 126 -24.04 -18.89 -6.89
CA SER A 126 -25.35 -19.41 -7.28
C SER A 126 -26.00 -20.09 -6.08
N ARG A 127 -27.25 -19.75 -5.82
CA ARG A 127 -28.04 -20.24 -4.68
C ARG A 127 -29.26 -21.05 -5.11
N GLY A 128 -29.23 -21.55 -6.34
CA GLY A 128 -30.33 -22.33 -6.92
C GLY A 128 -31.53 -21.49 -7.29
N ILE A 129 -32.50 -22.14 -7.94
CA ILE A 129 -33.72 -21.50 -8.47
C ILE A 129 -34.54 -20.77 -7.39
N ASN A 130 -34.45 -21.23 -6.15
CA ASN A 130 -35.20 -20.69 -5.02
C ASN A 130 -34.39 -19.68 -4.18
N GLY A 131 -33.11 -19.47 -4.49
CA GLY A 131 -32.26 -18.57 -3.70
C GLY A 131 -32.06 -19.02 -2.25
N THR A 132 -32.14 -20.33 -1.96
CA THR A 132 -31.97 -20.92 -0.62
C THR A 132 -30.79 -21.88 -0.53
N GLY A 133 -29.99 -21.99 -1.59
CA GLY A 133 -28.82 -22.87 -1.69
C GLY A 133 -29.18 -24.26 -2.20
N TYR A 134 -28.26 -25.19 -2.01
CA TYR A 134 -28.37 -26.57 -2.49
C TYR A 134 -28.22 -27.58 -1.34
N ALA A 135 -28.89 -28.72 -1.48
CA ALA A 135 -28.55 -29.95 -0.79
C ALA A 135 -27.48 -30.68 -1.59
N LEU A 136 -26.34 -30.99 -0.98
CA LEU A 136 -25.19 -31.66 -1.62
C LEU A 136 -24.80 -32.92 -0.86
N CYS A 137 -24.75 -34.05 -1.57
CA CYS A 137 -24.09 -35.24 -1.04
C CYS A 137 -22.58 -35.14 -1.29
N LEU A 138 -21.81 -35.00 -0.22
CA LEU A 138 -20.35 -35.02 -0.28
C LEU A 138 -19.82 -36.35 -0.76
N GLU A 139 -20.55 -37.47 -0.65
CA GLU A 139 -20.08 -38.80 -1.09
C GLU A 139 -20.06 -38.95 -2.62
N CYS A 140 -21.21 -38.69 -3.27
CA CYS A 140 -21.38 -38.95 -4.71
C CYS A 140 -21.55 -37.70 -5.56
N GLY A 141 -21.62 -36.51 -4.94
CA GLY A 141 -21.75 -35.24 -5.63
C GLY A 141 -23.17 -34.88 -6.05
N ARG A 142 -24.19 -35.72 -5.76
CA ARG A 142 -25.59 -35.39 -6.09
C ARG A 142 -25.98 -34.07 -5.46
N THR A 143 -26.63 -33.20 -6.24
CA THR A 143 -27.00 -31.85 -5.81
C THR A 143 -28.41 -31.51 -6.25
N GLU A 144 -29.22 -31.00 -5.34
CA GLU A 144 -30.59 -30.53 -5.61
C GLU A 144 -30.81 -29.15 -5.01
N PRO A 145 -31.56 -28.24 -5.65
CA PRO A 145 -31.91 -26.97 -5.03
C PRO A 145 -32.75 -27.21 -3.77
N MET A 146 -32.47 -26.43 -2.73
CA MET A 146 -33.32 -26.39 -1.53
C MET A 146 -34.71 -25.88 -1.89
N THR A 147 -35.73 -26.19 -1.08
CA THR A 147 -37.08 -25.65 -1.30
C THR A 147 -37.12 -24.13 -1.08
N PRO A 148 -38.19 -23.42 -1.50
CA PRO A 148 -38.36 -21.99 -1.21
C PRO A 148 -38.26 -21.63 0.29
N ASP A 149 -38.66 -22.55 1.18
CA ASP A 149 -38.59 -22.37 2.63
C ASP A 149 -37.24 -22.78 3.22
N GLY A 150 -36.26 -23.16 2.39
CA GLY A 150 -34.93 -23.59 2.83
C GLY A 150 -34.91 -24.98 3.47
N VAL A 151 -35.89 -25.83 3.15
CA VAL A 151 -35.99 -27.20 3.66
C VAL A 151 -35.35 -28.18 2.68
N MET A 152 -34.84 -29.30 3.21
CA MET A 152 -34.28 -30.40 2.43
C MET A 152 -35.27 -30.88 1.35
N PRO A 153 -34.86 -31.01 0.08
CA PRO A 153 -35.73 -31.52 -0.98
C PRO A 153 -36.02 -33.02 -0.83
N GLU A 154 -37.18 -33.46 -1.32
CA GLU A 154 -37.67 -34.85 -1.15
C GLU A 154 -36.66 -35.91 -1.65
N ARG A 155 -35.88 -35.60 -2.68
CA ARG A 155 -34.86 -36.51 -3.24
C ARG A 155 -33.77 -36.89 -2.22
N PHE A 156 -33.58 -36.10 -1.18
CA PHE A 156 -32.69 -36.38 -0.04
C PHE A 156 -33.44 -36.83 1.23
N ALA A 157 -34.77 -36.78 1.25
CA ALA A 157 -35.59 -37.30 2.36
C ALA A 157 -35.61 -38.84 2.42
N LYS A 158 -35.19 -39.50 1.34
CA LYS A 158 -35.04 -40.96 1.23
C LYS A 158 -33.63 -41.28 0.73
N PRO A 159 -33.12 -42.52 0.94
CA PRO A 159 -31.84 -42.92 0.38
C PRO A 159 -31.76 -42.67 -1.13
N HIS A 160 -30.72 -41.95 -1.56
CA HIS A 160 -30.55 -41.55 -2.95
C HIS A 160 -29.57 -42.48 -3.67
N ARG A 161 -29.74 -42.60 -4.98
CA ARG A 161 -28.80 -43.35 -5.83
C ARG A 161 -27.51 -42.57 -6.05
N LYS A 162 -26.39 -43.29 -6.21
CA LYS A 162 -25.11 -42.69 -6.62
C LYS A 162 -25.30 -41.91 -7.93
N LEU A 163 -24.78 -40.68 -7.99
CA LEU A 163 -24.87 -39.83 -9.18
C LEU A 163 -24.15 -40.44 -10.39
N ARG A 164 -22.99 -41.05 -10.15
CA ARG A 164 -22.18 -41.79 -11.12
C ARG A 164 -21.90 -43.18 -10.55
N ARG A 165 -21.89 -44.19 -11.42
CA ARG A 165 -21.76 -45.60 -11.02
C ARG A 165 -20.66 -46.30 -11.84
N GLY A 166 -19.73 -46.99 -11.16
CA GLY A 166 -18.86 -47.99 -11.78
C GLY A 166 -19.61 -49.33 -11.98
N LYS A 167 -19.14 -50.21 -12.86
CA LYS A 167 -19.85 -51.47 -13.21
C LYS A 167 -20.26 -52.33 -11.99
N ASP A 168 -19.44 -52.33 -10.94
CA ASP A 168 -19.61 -53.18 -9.74
C ASP A 168 -20.16 -52.45 -8.49
N ASP A 169 -20.55 -51.18 -8.62
CA ASP A 169 -21.03 -50.38 -7.49
C ASP A 169 -22.48 -50.72 -7.09
N ALA A 170 -22.79 -50.66 -5.80
CA ALA A 170 -24.18 -50.64 -5.33
C ALA A 170 -24.90 -49.38 -5.84
N PRO A 171 -26.20 -49.46 -6.22
CA PRO A 171 -26.93 -48.33 -6.79
C PRO A 171 -27.19 -47.22 -5.76
N GLU A 172 -27.38 -47.57 -4.49
CA GLU A 172 -27.58 -46.61 -3.40
C GLU A 172 -26.25 -45.97 -2.96
N CYS A 173 -26.30 -44.67 -2.70
CA CYS A 173 -25.17 -43.93 -2.19
C CYS A 173 -25.01 -44.18 -0.69
N PRO A 174 -23.84 -44.62 -0.20
CA PRO A 174 -23.62 -44.83 1.24
C PRO A 174 -23.72 -43.51 2.03
N GLY A 175 -23.49 -42.36 1.37
CA GLY A 175 -23.71 -41.04 1.96
C GLY A 175 -25.16 -40.73 2.31
N SER A 176 -26.13 -41.53 1.85
CA SER A 176 -27.54 -41.42 2.26
C SER A 176 -27.78 -41.70 3.74
N ASN A 177 -26.94 -42.54 4.34
CA ASN A 177 -27.11 -43.02 5.72
C ASN A 177 -26.28 -42.20 6.72
N ASP A 178 -25.57 -41.17 6.24
CA ASP A 178 -24.71 -40.32 7.03
C ASP A 178 -25.12 -38.86 6.82
N SER A 179 -25.85 -38.31 7.79
CA SER A 179 -26.32 -36.93 7.73
C SER A 179 -25.18 -35.90 7.63
N TRP A 180 -23.97 -36.23 8.10
CA TRP A 180 -22.82 -35.35 7.96
C TRP A 180 -22.38 -35.17 6.51
N LYS A 181 -22.58 -36.21 5.69
CA LYS A 181 -22.25 -36.21 4.25
C LYS A 181 -23.29 -35.49 3.41
N ILE A 182 -24.45 -35.14 3.95
CA ILE A 182 -25.42 -34.29 3.26
C ILE A 182 -25.29 -32.86 3.82
N LYS A 183 -24.83 -31.93 2.97
CA LYS A 183 -24.79 -30.51 3.32
C LYS A 183 -26.04 -29.83 2.83
N GLU A 184 -26.63 -28.99 3.67
CA GLU A 184 -27.85 -28.23 3.39
C GLU A 184 -27.52 -26.76 3.18
N GLY A 185 -28.25 -26.09 2.28
CA GLY A 185 -28.10 -24.66 2.04
C GLY A 185 -26.73 -24.22 1.49
N ILE A 186 -25.93 -25.14 0.93
CA ILE A 186 -24.61 -24.81 0.39
C ILE A 186 -24.76 -23.92 -0.84
N THR A 187 -23.88 -22.94 -0.96
CA THR A 187 -23.79 -22.08 -2.15
C THR A 187 -22.78 -22.67 -3.13
N LEU A 188 -23.07 -22.61 -4.44
CA LEU A 188 -22.05 -22.88 -5.44
C LEU A 188 -21.31 -21.56 -5.69
N GLY A 189 -20.02 -21.51 -5.37
CA GLY A 189 -19.22 -20.30 -5.46
C GLY A 189 -18.04 -20.45 -6.43
N HIS A 190 -17.55 -19.33 -6.96
CA HIS A 190 -16.29 -19.28 -7.69
C HIS A 190 -15.59 -17.97 -7.35
N GLU A 191 -14.27 -18.04 -7.16
CA GLU A 191 -13.46 -16.89 -6.78
C GLU A 191 -12.50 -16.54 -7.91
N THR A 192 -12.40 -15.25 -8.21
CA THR A 192 -11.48 -14.74 -9.22
C THR A 192 -10.76 -13.51 -8.68
N TRP A 193 -9.49 -13.34 -9.08
CA TRP A 193 -8.72 -12.13 -8.84
C TRP A 193 -8.41 -11.49 -10.17
N THR A 194 -8.78 -10.22 -10.31
CA THR A 194 -8.74 -9.52 -11.59
C THR A 194 -8.56 -8.02 -11.40
N ASP A 195 -8.24 -7.32 -12.47
CA ASP A 195 -8.21 -5.87 -12.49
C ASP A 195 -9.62 -5.31 -12.27
N ALA A 196 -9.73 -4.33 -11.38
CA ALA A 196 -10.99 -3.69 -11.05
C ALA A 196 -10.81 -2.19 -10.81
N CYS A 197 -11.81 -1.43 -11.23
CA CYS A 197 -11.97 -0.02 -10.92
C CYS A 197 -13.31 0.19 -10.23
N GLU A 198 -13.30 0.94 -9.14
CA GLU A 198 -14.51 1.29 -8.41
C GLU A 198 -14.68 2.81 -8.33
N PHE A 199 -15.90 3.27 -8.56
CA PHE A 199 -16.32 4.66 -8.48
C PHE A 199 -17.34 4.88 -7.36
N GLN A 200 -17.18 5.96 -6.61
CA GLN A 200 -18.22 6.56 -5.77
C GLN A 200 -18.46 7.99 -6.26
N LEU A 201 -19.62 8.21 -6.88
CA LEU A 201 -19.94 9.47 -7.55
C LEU A 201 -20.86 10.33 -6.69
N LYS A 202 -20.67 11.65 -6.77
CA LYS A 202 -21.56 12.68 -6.24
C LYS A 202 -22.20 13.46 -7.40
N SER A 203 -23.43 13.90 -7.21
CA SER A 203 -24.05 14.87 -8.13
C SER A 203 -23.38 16.24 -8.00
N THR A 204 -23.69 17.17 -8.91
CA THR A 204 -23.22 18.56 -8.83
C THR A 204 -23.71 19.31 -7.59
N GLN A 205 -24.70 18.75 -6.87
CA GLN A 205 -25.22 19.26 -5.60
C GLN A 205 -24.56 18.61 -4.38
N GLY A 206 -23.58 17.71 -4.58
CA GLY A 206 -22.86 17.01 -3.51
C GLY A 206 -23.56 15.75 -2.99
N HIS A 207 -24.69 15.33 -3.57
CA HIS A 207 -25.40 14.12 -3.14
C HIS A 207 -24.77 12.85 -3.71
N TRP A 208 -24.49 11.85 -2.86
CA TRP A 208 -24.00 10.55 -3.30
C TRP A 208 -24.99 9.83 -4.22
N LEU A 209 -24.48 9.19 -5.28
CA LEU A 209 -25.27 8.29 -6.12
C LEU A 209 -25.82 7.16 -5.26
N ASN A 210 -27.15 7.06 -5.14
CA ASN A 210 -27.81 6.03 -4.33
C ASN A 210 -29.05 5.41 -5.00
N ASP A 211 -29.53 5.98 -6.11
CA ASP A 211 -30.59 5.36 -6.91
C ASP A 211 -30.05 4.10 -7.61
N LYS A 212 -30.73 2.96 -7.39
CA LYS A 212 -30.31 1.64 -7.92
C LYS A 212 -30.32 1.64 -9.44
N VAL A 213 -31.36 2.21 -10.04
CA VAL A 213 -31.61 2.18 -11.48
C VAL A 213 -30.59 3.07 -12.19
N ALA A 214 -30.36 4.29 -11.67
CA ALA A 214 -29.32 5.17 -12.18
C ALA A 214 -27.93 4.53 -12.08
N ALA A 215 -27.60 3.91 -10.94
CA ALA A 215 -26.28 3.31 -10.73
C ALA A 215 -26.01 2.12 -11.66
N ILE A 216 -26.98 1.21 -11.85
CA ILE A 216 -26.81 0.06 -12.75
C ILE A 216 -26.71 0.54 -14.21
N THR A 217 -27.54 1.51 -14.60
CA THR A 217 -27.51 2.08 -15.95
C THR A 217 -26.18 2.78 -16.25
N LEU A 218 -25.66 3.56 -15.29
CA LEU A 218 -24.33 4.18 -15.40
C LEU A 218 -23.21 3.15 -15.44
N ALA A 219 -23.30 2.07 -14.66
CA ALA A 219 -22.30 1.00 -14.66
C ALA A 219 -22.15 0.36 -16.06
N VAL A 220 -23.27 0.10 -16.73
CA VAL A 220 -23.29 -0.44 -18.10
C VAL A 220 -22.74 0.59 -19.10
N ALA A 221 -23.20 1.84 -19.04
CA ALA A 221 -22.73 2.89 -19.94
C ALA A 221 -21.21 3.16 -19.82
N LEU A 222 -20.68 3.13 -18.59
CA LEU A 222 -19.25 3.28 -18.32
C LEU A 222 -18.45 2.07 -18.80
N ARG A 223 -18.95 0.85 -18.61
CA ARG A 223 -18.31 -0.36 -19.15
C ARG A 223 -18.18 -0.27 -20.67
N ASP A 224 -19.26 0.06 -21.36
CA ASP A 224 -19.28 0.11 -22.83
C ASP A 224 -18.43 1.26 -23.37
N ALA A 225 -18.41 2.40 -22.66
CA ALA A 225 -17.53 3.51 -22.99
C ALA A 225 -16.05 3.13 -22.81
N LEU A 226 -15.72 2.42 -21.73
CA LEU A 226 -14.35 1.94 -21.49
C LEU A 226 -13.92 0.95 -22.57
N ALA A 227 -14.75 -0.04 -22.89
CA ALA A 227 -14.46 -1.04 -23.92
C ALA A 227 -14.17 -0.37 -25.27
N GLU A 228 -14.99 0.60 -25.67
CA GLU A 228 -14.78 1.37 -26.89
C GLU A 228 -13.48 2.20 -26.86
N LEU A 229 -13.14 2.82 -25.73
CA LEU A 229 -11.94 3.65 -25.59
C LEU A 229 -10.64 2.85 -25.71
N ILE A 230 -10.63 1.64 -25.16
CA ILE A 230 -9.47 0.75 -25.19
C ILE A 230 -9.46 -0.17 -26.41
N GLY A 231 -10.55 -0.21 -27.19
CA GLY A 231 -10.66 -0.97 -28.44
C GLY A 231 -10.91 -2.47 -28.24
N VAL A 232 -11.73 -2.85 -27.26
CA VAL A 232 -12.11 -4.24 -26.97
C VAL A 232 -13.62 -4.45 -27.01
N GLU A 233 -14.04 -5.71 -27.03
CA GLU A 233 -15.46 -6.08 -26.97
C GLU A 233 -16.04 -5.86 -25.57
N ASN A 234 -17.30 -5.40 -25.49
CA ASN A 234 -17.98 -5.13 -24.21
C ASN A 234 -18.03 -6.39 -23.31
N THR A 235 -18.00 -7.59 -23.90
CA THR A 235 -18.03 -8.87 -23.18
C THR A 235 -16.74 -9.18 -22.42
N GLU A 236 -15.62 -8.50 -22.72
CA GLU A 236 -14.36 -8.69 -21.99
C GLU A 236 -14.37 -8.00 -20.61
N LEU A 237 -15.27 -7.03 -20.44
CA LEU A 237 -15.49 -6.32 -19.19
C LEU A 237 -16.81 -6.75 -18.55
N ALA A 238 -16.87 -6.62 -17.24
CA ALA A 238 -18.08 -6.76 -16.46
C ALA A 238 -18.27 -5.54 -15.57
N CYS A 239 -19.52 -5.32 -15.16
CA CYS A 239 -19.86 -4.22 -14.27
C CYS A 239 -20.85 -4.69 -13.20
N ALA A 240 -20.75 -4.08 -12.03
CA ALA A 240 -21.66 -4.32 -10.93
C ALA A 240 -21.89 -3.03 -10.13
N THR A 241 -22.93 -3.03 -9.29
CA THR A 241 -23.11 -1.99 -8.28
C THR A 241 -23.17 -2.62 -6.90
N ARG A 242 -22.62 -1.93 -5.90
CA ARG A 242 -22.71 -2.35 -4.50
C ARG A 242 -23.03 -1.18 -3.60
N GLN A 243 -23.89 -1.42 -2.61
CA GLN A 243 -24.23 -0.43 -1.61
C GLN A 243 -23.15 -0.40 -0.53
N VAL A 244 -22.61 0.78 -0.28
CA VAL A 244 -21.50 1.05 0.65
C VAL A 244 -21.85 2.25 1.52
N ARG A 245 -21.23 2.31 2.70
CA ARG A 245 -21.23 3.54 3.50
C ARG A 245 -19.94 4.29 3.24
N THR A 246 -20.05 5.59 3.02
CA THR A 246 -18.90 6.48 2.90
C THR A 246 -18.32 6.76 4.29
N ASP A 247 -17.12 7.35 4.33
CA ASP A 247 -16.44 7.66 5.61
C ASP A 247 -17.24 8.66 6.45
N GLU A 248 -18.03 9.50 5.78
CA GLU A 248 -18.99 10.46 6.37
C GLU A 248 -20.29 9.77 6.86
N GLY A 249 -20.44 8.46 6.67
CA GLY A 249 -21.62 7.67 7.07
C GLY A 249 -22.78 7.67 6.07
N GLY A 250 -22.67 8.43 4.98
CA GLY A 250 -23.64 8.50 3.89
C GLY A 250 -23.78 7.17 3.13
N LEU A 251 -24.97 6.88 2.60
CA LEU A 251 -25.20 5.73 1.72
C LEU A 251 -24.85 6.09 0.28
N CYS A 252 -24.04 5.25 -0.36
CA CYS A 252 -23.68 5.35 -1.76
C CYS A 252 -23.81 3.98 -2.43
N ARG A 253 -24.16 3.99 -3.72
CA ARG A 253 -24.03 2.85 -4.61
C ARG A 253 -22.77 3.05 -5.44
N ALA A 254 -21.73 2.31 -5.08
CA ALA A 254 -20.50 2.30 -5.84
C ALA A 254 -20.70 1.51 -7.14
N ILE A 255 -20.08 1.99 -8.21
CA ILE A 255 -20.02 1.33 -9.51
C ILE A 255 -18.68 0.62 -9.60
N VAL A 256 -18.67 -0.64 -9.97
CA VAL A 256 -17.44 -1.41 -10.15
C VAL A 256 -17.36 -1.91 -11.59
N LEU A 257 -16.25 -1.64 -12.25
CA LEU A 257 -15.86 -2.22 -13.54
C LEU A 257 -14.72 -3.21 -13.27
N PHE A 258 -14.74 -4.38 -13.90
CA PHE A 258 -13.70 -5.39 -13.71
C PHE A 258 -13.54 -6.27 -14.94
N ASP A 259 -12.34 -6.80 -15.14
CA ASP A 259 -12.07 -7.66 -16.29
C ASP A 259 -12.67 -9.05 -16.07
N ARG A 260 -13.27 -9.63 -17.11
CA ARG A 260 -13.67 -11.04 -17.08
C ARG A 260 -12.48 -11.99 -17.21
N TYR A 261 -11.40 -11.54 -17.83
CA TYR A 261 -10.25 -12.37 -18.20
C TYR A 261 -8.89 -11.78 -17.79
N ALA A 262 -8.80 -11.06 -16.66
CA ALA A 262 -7.56 -10.54 -16.05
C ALA A 262 -6.54 -9.98 -17.07
N ALA A 263 -6.96 -9.00 -17.85
CA ALA A 263 -6.22 -8.47 -18.99
C ALA A 263 -5.62 -7.06 -18.76
N GLY A 264 -5.90 -6.45 -17.61
CA GLY A 264 -5.42 -5.11 -17.25
C GLY A 264 -6.30 -3.96 -17.74
N TYR A 265 -7.55 -4.23 -18.15
CA TYR A 265 -8.41 -3.20 -18.76
C TYR A 265 -8.99 -2.24 -17.72
N ALA A 266 -9.60 -2.76 -16.67
CA ALA A 266 -10.25 -1.94 -15.65
C ALA A 266 -9.26 -1.07 -14.86
N SER A 267 -8.02 -1.53 -14.63
CA SER A 267 -6.97 -0.73 -13.98
C SER A 267 -6.42 0.39 -14.87
N SER A 268 -6.74 0.40 -16.17
CA SER A 268 -6.34 1.46 -17.11
C SER A 268 -7.25 2.70 -17.09
N VAL A 269 -8.42 2.59 -16.45
CA VAL A 269 -9.43 3.66 -16.33
C VAL A 269 -8.87 5.05 -16.01
N PRO A 270 -7.89 5.23 -15.11
CA PRO A 270 -7.37 6.56 -14.75
C PRO A 270 -6.85 7.36 -15.95
N ARG A 271 -6.40 6.68 -17.03
CA ARG A 271 -5.89 7.29 -18.26
C ARG A 271 -6.98 7.90 -19.15
N TYR A 272 -8.24 7.49 -18.94
CA TYR A 272 -9.36 7.82 -19.82
C TYR A 272 -10.54 8.45 -19.09
N LEU A 273 -10.38 8.87 -17.83
CA LEU A 273 -11.49 9.29 -16.97
C LEU A 273 -12.40 10.33 -17.63
N ARG A 274 -11.82 11.34 -18.28
CA ARG A 274 -12.60 12.41 -18.92
C ARG A 274 -13.41 11.86 -20.09
N GLU A 275 -12.74 11.22 -21.03
CA GLU A 275 -13.34 10.64 -22.23
C GLU A 275 -14.38 9.57 -21.89
N LEU A 276 -14.14 8.81 -20.80
CA LEU A 276 -15.02 7.77 -20.29
C LEU A 276 -16.39 8.34 -19.91
N PHE A 277 -16.45 9.39 -19.09
CA PHE A 277 -17.72 10.00 -18.71
C PHE A 277 -18.40 10.74 -19.86
N HIS A 278 -17.64 11.40 -20.73
CA HIS A 278 -18.18 12.02 -21.95
C HIS A 278 -18.84 10.98 -22.87
N LYS A 279 -18.17 9.85 -23.14
CA LYS A 279 -18.71 8.77 -23.98
C LYS A 279 -19.87 8.05 -23.32
N ALA A 280 -19.79 7.76 -22.01
CA ALA A 280 -20.88 7.14 -21.28
C ALA A 280 -22.15 7.99 -21.38
N ARG A 281 -22.02 9.32 -21.23
CA ARG A 281 -23.14 10.23 -21.40
C ARG A 281 -23.67 10.24 -22.84
N ALA A 282 -22.80 10.29 -23.83
CA ALA A 282 -23.19 10.25 -25.24
C ALA A 282 -23.99 8.98 -25.58
N LYS A 283 -23.63 7.81 -25.01
CA LYS A 283 -24.39 6.56 -25.18
C LYS A 283 -25.79 6.62 -24.56
N LEU A 284 -25.97 7.35 -23.46
CA LEU A 284 -27.28 7.52 -22.82
C LEU A 284 -28.21 8.46 -23.61
N LEU A 285 -27.67 9.34 -24.45
CA LEU A 285 -28.42 10.14 -25.41
C LEU A 285 -28.84 9.27 -26.61
N CYS A 286 -29.90 8.48 -26.41
CA CYS A 286 -30.42 7.55 -27.40
C CYS A 286 -30.94 8.29 -28.65
N SER A 287 -30.44 7.93 -29.82
CA SER A 287 -30.86 8.47 -31.12
C SER A 287 -32.32 8.15 -31.48
N ASN A 288 -32.87 7.08 -30.93
CA ASN A 288 -34.26 6.65 -31.14
C ASN A 288 -35.22 7.13 -30.04
N ASP A 289 -34.73 7.93 -29.09
CA ASP A 289 -35.51 8.49 -27.99
C ASP A 289 -36.37 7.46 -27.21
N CYS A 290 -35.78 6.32 -26.83
CA CYS A 290 -36.51 5.26 -26.14
C CYS A 290 -36.99 5.65 -24.72
N ASP A 291 -38.07 5.02 -24.25
CA ASP A 291 -38.69 5.30 -22.94
C ASP A 291 -37.81 4.93 -21.73
N SER A 292 -36.95 3.91 -21.86
CA SER A 292 -36.01 3.50 -20.79
C SER A 292 -34.64 3.14 -21.38
N VAL A 293 -34.46 1.94 -21.92
CA VAL A 293 -33.22 1.48 -22.55
C VAL A 293 -33.52 0.63 -23.79
N CYS A 294 -32.63 0.64 -24.77
CA CYS A 294 -32.79 -0.12 -26.01
C CYS A 294 -31.43 -0.51 -26.62
N PRO A 295 -31.40 -1.39 -27.64
CA PRO A 295 -30.16 -1.82 -28.27
C PRO A 295 -29.32 -0.72 -28.94
N HIS A 296 -29.90 0.46 -29.19
CA HIS A 296 -29.17 1.61 -29.74
C HIS A 296 -28.42 2.43 -28.69
N CYS A 297 -28.71 2.27 -27.39
CA CYS A 297 -28.04 3.01 -26.33
C CYS A 297 -27.15 2.12 -25.46
N VAL A 298 -27.75 1.35 -24.53
CA VAL A 298 -27.01 0.63 -23.46
C VAL A 298 -27.53 -0.80 -23.21
N LEU A 299 -28.40 -1.33 -24.07
CA LEU A 299 -28.93 -2.68 -23.91
C LEU A 299 -28.22 -3.67 -24.84
N ASP A 300 -27.49 -4.62 -24.28
CA ASP A 300 -26.94 -5.77 -24.99
C ASP A 300 -27.39 -7.10 -24.33
N PHE A 301 -27.10 -8.24 -24.97
CA PHE A 301 -27.51 -9.58 -24.52
C PHE A 301 -27.14 -9.84 -23.06
N ASP A 302 -25.98 -9.36 -22.60
CA ASP A 302 -25.52 -9.54 -21.22
C ASP A 302 -26.34 -8.75 -20.18
N GLN A 303 -27.12 -7.76 -20.59
CA GLN A 303 -27.96 -6.96 -19.68
C GLN A 303 -29.39 -7.52 -19.55
N ARG A 304 -29.71 -8.63 -20.23
CA ARG A 304 -31.04 -9.25 -20.24
C ARG A 304 -31.66 -9.53 -18.86
N PHE A 305 -30.82 -9.66 -17.83
CA PHE A 305 -31.27 -9.91 -16.45
C PHE A 305 -31.39 -8.65 -15.58
N ALA A 306 -30.99 -7.48 -16.11
CA ALA A 306 -31.01 -6.20 -15.41
C ALA A 306 -31.87 -5.15 -16.11
N VAL A 307 -32.53 -5.49 -17.23
CA VAL A 307 -33.31 -4.53 -18.06
C VAL A 307 -34.39 -3.81 -17.25
N GLU A 308 -35.12 -4.54 -16.41
CA GLU A 308 -36.18 -3.98 -15.55
C GLU A 308 -35.62 -3.01 -14.49
N ASP A 309 -34.32 -3.10 -14.19
CA ASP A 309 -33.61 -2.26 -13.25
C ASP A 309 -32.79 -1.15 -13.95
N MET A 310 -33.06 -0.84 -15.22
CA MET A 310 -32.34 0.17 -16.01
C MET A 310 -33.26 1.27 -16.55
N ASP A 311 -32.74 2.50 -16.62
CA ASP A 311 -33.42 3.69 -17.15
C ASP A 311 -32.40 4.77 -17.50
N ARG A 312 -32.29 5.11 -18.79
CA ARG A 312 -31.33 6.12 -19.27
C ARG A 312 -31.62 7.53 -18.74
N HIS A 313 -32.89 7.86 -18.49
CA HIS A 313 -33.29 9.21 -18.07
C HIS A 313 -32.81 9.46 -16.63
N LYS A 314 -32.99 8.49 -15.74
CA LYS A 314 -32.44 8.56 -14.37
C LYS A 314 -30.91 8.64 -14.35
N ALA A 315 -30.25 7.96 -15.27
CA ALA A 315 -28.79 8.06 -15.40
C ALA A 315 -28.36 9.45 -15.91
N LEU A 316 -29.10 10.05 -16.85
CA LEU A 316 -28.85 11.40 -17.37
C LEU A 316 -29.16 12.50 -16.35
N ASP A 317 -30.18 12.33 -15.51
CA ASP A 317 -30.49 13.23 -14.40
C ASP A 317 -29.34 13.34 -13.40
N PHE A 318 -28.57 12.25 -13.26
CA PHE A 318 -27.33 12.25 -12.48
C PHE A 318 -26.14 12.79 -13.30
N LEU A 319 -25.90 12.21 -14.48
CA LEU A 319 -24.79 12.54 -15.37
C LEU A 319 -25.17 13.66 -16.35
N THR A 320 -25.43 14.84 -15.79
CA THR A 320 -25.83 16.03 -16.55
C THR A 320 -24.69 16.60 -17.41
N GLU A 321 -25.00 17.51 -18.35
CA GLU A 321 -23.95 18.27 -19.07
C GLU A 321 -23.05 19.03 -18.08
N GLN A 322 -23.64 19.63 -17.04
CA GLN A 322 -22.89 20.35 -16.01
C GLN A 322 -21.93 19.40 -15.26
N TRP A 323 -22.37 18.17 -14.97
CA TRP A 323 -21.52 17.17 -14.33
C TRP A 323 -20.29 16.85 -15.20
N VAL A 324 -20.51 16.59 -16.49
CA VAL A 324 -19.44 16.21 -17.44
C VAL A 324 -18.51 17.38 -17.73
N THR A 325 -19.04 18.60 -17.93
CA THR A 325 -18.21 19.81 -18.10
C THR A 325 -17.44 20.20 -16.83
N GLY A 326 -18.01 19.91 -15.66
CA GLY A 326 -17.37 20.07 -14.36
C GLY A 326 -16.28 19.04 -14.07
N PHE A 327 -16.12 18.02 -14.94
CA PHE A 327 -15.06 17.01 -14.89
C PHE A 327 -13.73 17.55 -15.46
N ARG A 328 -13.32 18.70 -14.94
CA ARG A 328 -12.04 19.35 -15.22
C ARG A 328 -11.37 19.68 -13.90
N VAL A 329 -10.07 19.91 -13.93
CA VAL A 329 -9.35 20.44 -12.76
C VAL A 329 -9.98 21.78 -12.36
N PRO A 330 -10.46 21.95 -11.12
CA PRO A 330 -11.00 23.22 -10.64
C PRO A 330 -9.99 24.37 -10.80
N GLU A 331 -10.45 25.61 -10.95
CA GLU A 331 -9.57 26.78 -11.16
C GLU A 331 -8.47 26.91 -10.09
N GLN A 332 -8.80 26.62 -8.83
CA GLN A 332 -7.83 26.62 -7.72
C GLN A 332 -6.71 25.59 -7.85
N TYR A 333 -6.89 24.55 -8.67
CA TYR A 333 -5.89 23.50 -8.94
C TYR A 333 -5.34 23.58 -10.38
N ALA A 334 -5.76 24.57 -11.17
CA ALA A 334 -5.30 24.74 -12.55
C ALA A 334 -3.92 25.41 -12.60
N PHE A 335 -2.92 24.76 -11.99
CA PHE A 335 -1.56 25.29 -11.79
C PHE A 335 -0.84 25.66 -13.09
N PHE A 336 -1.23 25.02 -14.20
CA PHE A 336 -0.71 25.27 -15.55
C PHE A 336 -1.81 25.77 -16.51
N GLY A 337 -2.85 26.41 -15.98
CA GLY A 337 -3.99 26.89 -16.79
C GLY A 337 -4.81 25.75 -17.40
N GLU A 338 -5.33 25.94 -18.62
CA GLU A 338 -6.23 24.98 -19.28
C GLU A 338 -5.58 23.62 -19.60
N GLN A 339 -4.25 23.56 -19.65
CA GLN A 339 -3.50 22.32 -19.89
C GLN A 339 -3.32 21.47 -18.63
N SER A 340 -3.77 21.96 -17.48
CA SER A 340 -3.68 21.24 -16.20
C SER A 340 -4.47 19.94 -16.25
N GLN A 341 -3.77 18.83 -16.04
CA GLN A 341 -4.35 17.50 -15.96
C GLN A 341 -4.01 16.88 -14.60
N PRO A 342 -4.95 16.18 -13.96
CA PRO A 342 -4.63 15.45 -12.75
C PRO A 342 -3.71 14.26 -13.08
N ASP A 343 -2.68 14.07 -12.26
CA ASP A 343 -1.86 12.86 -12.28
C ASP A 343 -2.21 12.02 -11.05
N PHE A 344 -2.70 10.82 -11.30
CA PHE A 344 -3.18 9.90 -10.27
C PHE A 344 -2.10 8.95 -9.78
N SER A 345 -0.91 9.00 -10.38
CA SER A 345 0.23 8.19 -9.98
C SER A 345 1.03 8.92 -8.89
N PRO A 346 1.70 8.19 -7.98
CA PRO A 346 2.70 8.81 -7.12
C PRO A 346 3.74 9.56 -7.96
N LEU A 347 4.13 10.76 -7.55
CA LEU A 347 5.05 11.62 -8.30
C LEU A 347 6.30 10.87 -8.80
N LEU A 348 6.91 10.05 -7.94
CA LEU A 348 8.10 9.27 -8.30
C LEU A 348 7.84 8.31 -9.47
N GLU A 349 6.68 7.67 -9.53
CA GLU A 349 6.31 6.77 -10.63
C GLU A 349 6.11 7.56 -11.93
N SER A 350 5.48 8.73 -11.86
CA SER A 350 5.32 9.63 -13.01
C SER A 350 6.66 10.09 -13.57
N ILE A 351 7.60 10.48 -12.70
CA ILE A 351 8.97 10.84 -13.09
C ILE A 351 9.65 9.65 -13.77
N TRP A 352 9.57 8.44 -13.17
CA TRP A 352 10.19 7.25 -13.74
C TRP A 352 9.60 6.88 -15.10
N SER A 353 8.28 6.99 -15.25
CA SER A 353 7.59 6.79 -16.51
C SER A 353 8.06 7.77 -17.58
N ALA A 354 8.21 9.05 -17.23
CA ALA A 354 8.70 10.08 -18.15
C ALA A 354 10.17 9.82 -18.57
N VAL A 355 11.05 9.53 -17.61
CA VAL A 355 12.47 9.26 -17.86
C VAL A 355 12.65 7.97 -18.67
N ALA A 356 11.84 6.93 -18.41
CA ALA A 356 11.93 5.63 -19.10
C ALA A 356 11.60 5.72 -20.61
N LYS A 357 10.87 6.75 -21.06
CA LYS A 357 10.62 7.00 -22.50
C LYS A 357 11.90 7.37 -23.26
N GLY A 358 12.99 7.71 -22.56
CA GLY A 358 14.32 7.94 -23.14
C GLY A 358 14.53 9.29 -23.85
N ALA A 359 13.51 10.16 -23.89
CA ALA A 359 13.61 11.48 -24.52
C ALA A 359 14.13 12.59 -23.58
N VAL A 360 14.09 12.35 -22.25
CA VAL A 360 14.47 13.33 -21.23
C VAL A 360 15.99 13.47 -21.17
N LYS A 361 16.50 14.68 -21.42
CA LYS A 361 17.94 14.99 -21.36
C LYS A 361 18.37 15.51 -19.99
N ALA A 362 17.49 16.26 -19.34
CA ALA A 362 17.72 16.81 -18.02
C ALA A 362 16.42 16.88 -17.22
N ILE A 363 16.51 16.94 -15.91
CA ILE A 363 15.38 17.09 -14.98
C ILE A 363 15.71 18.14 -13.92
N ARG A 364 14.73 18.95 -13.58
CA ARG A 364 14.79 19.93 -12.49
C ARG A 364 13.91 19.45 -11.34
N LEU A 365 14.50 19.34 -10.15
CA LEU A 365 13.84 18.91 -8.92
C LEU A 365 13.76 20.11 -7.96
N GLN A 366 12.56 20.56 -7.66
CA GLN A 366 12.35 21.73 -6.80
C GLN A 366 12.37 21.34 -5.32
N THR A 367 13.02 22.17 -4.51
CA THR A 367 13.01 22.10 -3.05
C THR A 367 12.58 23.42 -2.42
N GLY A 368 12.26 23.41 -1.13
CA GLY A 368 11.80 24.57 -0.38
C GLY A 368 11.38 24.21 1.05
N GLY A 369 10.49 25.00 1.62
CA GLY A 369 10.04 24.85 3.01
C GLY A 369 11.06 25.36 4.03
N GLU A 370 10.79 25.09 5.31
CA GLU A 370 11.65 25.58 6.40
C GLU A 370 12.93 24.72 6.53
N PRO A 371 14.11 25.33 6.74
CA PRO A 371 15.38 24.61 6.87
C PRO A 371 15.37 23.55 7.98
N ASP A 372 14.64 23.79 9.06
CA ASP A 372 14.54 22.88 10.21
C ASP A 372 13.70 21.61 9.92
N GLN A 373 13.00 21.57 8.78
CA GLN A 373 12.23 20.42 8.31
C GLN A 373 13.01 19.54 7.33
N TRP A 374 14.16 20.00 6.81
CA TRP A 374 14.97 19.24 5.87
C TRP A 374 15.59 17.99 6.52
N ASP A 375 15.63 16.89 5.78
CA ASP A 375 16.37 15.68 6.15
C ASP A 375 16.73 14.95 4.85
N ILE A 376 17.78 15.45 4.20
CA ILE A 376 18.24 15.00 2.89
C ILE A 376 18.56 13.50 2.93
N ALA A 377 19.04 13.01 4.08
CA ALA A 377 19.45 11.63 4.25
C ALA A 377 18.31 10.62 4.03
N LEU A 378 17.09 10.94 4.45
CA LEU A 378 15.91 10.08 4.28
C LEU A 378 15.04 10.46 3.09
N SER A 379 15.40 11.52 2.35
CA SER A 379 14.55 12.00 1.28
C SER A 379 14.54 11.07 0.06
N PRO A 380 13.36 10.75 -0.51
CA PRO A 380 13.28 10.03 -1.78
C PRO A 380 13.93 10.81 -2.93
N LEU A 381 13.99 12.15 -2.85
CA LEU A 381 14.65 13.00 -3.83
C LEU A 381 16.15 12.65 -3.95
N ARG A 382 16.85 12.47 -2.81
CA ARG A 382 18.28 12.11 -2.82
C ARG A 382 18.53 10.83 -3.62
N GLN A 383 17.73 9.79 -3.37
CA GLN A 383 17.86 8.52 -4.08
C GLN A 383 17.49 8.66 -5.56
N LEU A 384 16.39 9.36 -5.86
CA LEU A 384 15.94 9.64 -7.21
C LEU A 384 17.02 10.36 -8.03
N ALA A 385 17.65 11.40 -7.48
CA ALA A 385 18.69 12.16 -8.14
C ALA A 385 19.88 11.28 -8.57
N TYR A 386 20.41 10.46 -7.66
CA TYR A 386 21.48 9.51 -8.00
C TYR A 386 21.05 8.48 -9.06
N GLN A 387 19.83 7.96 -8.96
CA GLN A 387 19.33 6.95 -9.89
C GLN A 387 19.11 7.53 -11.30
N ILE A 388 18.58 8.75 -11.41
CA ILE A 388 18.40 9.43 -12.70
C ILE A 388 19.77 9.80 -13.30
N ALA A 389 20.68 10.37 -12.51
CA ALA A 389 22.04 10.68 -12.94
C ALA A 389 22.77 9.43 -13.46
N SER A 390 22.61 8.27 -12.81
CA SER A 390 23.21 7.00 -13.26
C SER A 390 22.73 6.52 -14.64
N LYS A 391 21.62 7.08 -15.16
CA LYS A 391 21.12 6.83 -16.53
C LYS A 391 21.64 7.84 -17.55
N GLY A 392 22.54 8.75 -17.17
CA GLY A 392 23.09 9.79 -18.03
C GLY A 392 22.13 10.96 -18.28
N VAL A 393 21.16 11.17 -17.38
CA VAL A 393 20.24 12.32 -17.41
C VAL A 393 20.72 13.34 -16.39
N GLN A 394 20.94 14.59 -16.83
CA GLN A 394 21.39 15.66 -15.95
C GLN A 394 20.30 16.03 -14.93
N VAL A 395 20.66 16.15 -13.65
CA VAL A 395 19.76 16.48 -12.55
C VAL A 395 20.14 17.84 -11.99
N SER A 396 19.19 18.77 -11.98
CA SER A 396 19.34 20.08 -11.33
C SER A 396 18.44 20.14 -10.08
N ILE A 397 19.04 20.25 -8.90
CA ILE A 397 18.32 20.47 -7.64
C ILE A 397 18.19 21.97 -7.43
N LEU A 398 16.96 22.47 -7.38
CA LEU A 398 16.66 23.88 -7.25
C LEU A 398 16.28 24.20 -5.80
N THR A 399 17.01 25.10 -5.16
CA THR A 399 16.87 25.39 -3.72
C THR A 399 16.82 26.89 -3.46
N PRO A 400 15.93 27.40 -2.58
CA PRO A 400 15.95 28.80 -2.19
C PRO A 400 17.26 29.18 -1.48
N ALA A 401 17.86 30.31 -1.85
CA ALA A 401 19.10 30.81 -1.27
C ALA A 401 18.99 31.00 0.25
N SER A 402 17.84 31.51 0.71
CA SER A 402 17.52 31.71 2.14
C SER A 402 17.57 30.41 2.95
N VAL A 403 17.26 29.26 2.32
CA VAL A 403 17.33 27.95 2.97
C VAL A 403 18.79 27.51 3.08
N LEU A 404 19.56 27.62 1.99
CA LEU A 404 20.99 27.23 1.95
C LEU A 404 21.83 27.93 3.03
N GLU A 405 21.52 29.20 3.31
CA GLU A 405 22.21 30.00 4.33
C GLU A 405 21.96 29.51 5.77
N GLN A 406 20.80 28.88 6.00
CA GLN A 406 20.33 28.45 7.31
C GLN A 406 20.47 26.95 7.56
N LEU A 407 20.82 26.16 6.53
CA LEU A 407 21.04 24.73 6.67
C LEU A 407 22.15 24.44 7.69
N ASP A 408 21.90 23.44 8.52
CA ASP A 408 22.90 22.97 9.47
C ASP A 408 24.07 22.26 8.76
N GLU A 409 25.13 22.01 9.51
CA GLU A 409 26.35 21.39 8.99
C GLU A 409 26.10 20.01 8.37
N THR A 410 25.11 19.27 8.87
CA THR A 410 24.81 17.91 8.39
C THR A 410 24.15 17.98 7.02
N GLU A 411 23.09 18.77 6.88
CA GLU A 411 22.37 18.92 5.62
C GLU A 411 23.25 19.58 4.54
N ARG A 412 24.09 20.55 4.91
CA ARG A 412 25.06 21.15 4.00
C ARG A 412 26.05 20.13 3.42
N ASN A 413 26.57 19.23 4.26
CA ASN A 413 27.48 18.17 3.80
C ASN A 413 26.77 17.20 2.86
N LEU A 414 25.52 16.83 3.15
CA LEU A 414 24.75 15.91 2.28
C LEU A 414 24.42 16.54 0.93
N LEU A 415 24.08 17.84 0.92
CA LEU A 415 23.85 18.58 -0.32
C LEU A 415 25.14 18.76 -1.12
N ALA A 416 26.29 18.98 -0.46
CA ALA A 416 27.60 19.02 -1.11
C ALA A 416 27.92 17.68 -1.79
N SER A 417 27.69 16.55 -1.12
CA SER A 417 27.90 15.21 -1.69
C SER A 417 27.04 14.94 -2.92
N LEU A 418 25.82 15.48 -2.97
CA LEU A 418 24.99 15.44 -4.18
C LEU A 418 25.63 16.26 -5.31
N ALA A 419 26.10 17.47 -5.01
CA ALA A 419 26.74 18.36 -5.98
C ALA A 419 28.11 17.84 -6.51
N ASP A 420 28.78 16.95 -5.78
CA ASP A 420 30.01 16.29 -6.26
C ASP A 420 29.75 15.18 -7.27
N ALA A 421 28.52 14.64 -7.28
CA ALA A 421 28.19 13.51 -8.14
C ALA A 421 28.15 13.97 -9.60
N PRO A 422 28.65 13.14 -10.54
CA PRO A 422 28.54 13.46 -11.95
C PRO A 422 27.06 13.60 -12.34
N ASP A 423 26.80 14.57 -13.21
CA ASP A 423 25.46 14.88 -13.73
C ASP A 423 24.44 15.38 -12.69
N ILE A 424 24.85 15.71 -11.47
CA ILE A 424 24.01 16.37 -10.46
C ILE A 424 24.54 17.77 -10.18
N GLU A 425 23.67 18.76 -10.26
CA GLU A 425 23.98 20.17 -10.03
C GLU A 425 22.99 20.78 -9.04
N VAL A 426 23.48 21.70 -8.19
CA VAL A 426 22.66 22.43 -7.23
C VAL A 426 22.59 23.89 -7.63
N TYR A 427 21.38 24.45 -7.63
CA TYR A 427 21.11 25.83 -8.00
C TYR A 427 20.39 26.57 -6.87
N ALA A 428 20.82 27.80 -6.62
CA ALA A 428 20.16 28.75 -5.74
C ALA A 428 19.14 29.60 -6.51
N LEU A 429 17.93 29.70 -5.95
CA LEU A 429 16.83 30.54 -6.40
C LEU A 429 16.49 31.60 -5.35
N GLU A 430 15.82 32.69 -5.71
CA GLU A 430 15.28 33.63 -4.73
C GLU A 430 14.16 32.98 -3.89
N ALA A 431 13.24 32.27 -4.54
CA ALA A 431 12.12 31.58 -3.92
C ALA A 431 11.72 30.32 -4.71
N PRO A 432 10.95 29.38 -4.12
CA PRO A 432 10.45 28.24 -4.87
C PRO A 432 9.50 28.66 -6.01
N VAL A 433 9.56 27.94 -7.13
CA VAL A 433 8.78 28.27 -8.33
C VAL A 433 7.28 28.02 -8.10
N ARG A 434 6.46 29.05 -8.32
CA ARG A 434 4.99 28.99 -8.26
C ARG A 434 4.39 28.65 -9.62
N CYS A 435 3.29 27.90 -9.62
CA CYS A 435 2.51 27.56 -10.83
C CYS A 435 1.03 27.84 -10.51
N GLY A 436 0.53 29.02 -10.86
CA GLY A 436 -0.75 29.52 -10.36
C GLY A 436 -0.75 29.58 -8.83
N GLU A 437 -1.74 28.93 -8.21
CA GLU A 437 -1.84 28.80 -6.75
C GLU A 437 -0.97 27.68 -6.16
N GLY A 438 -0.39 26.82 -7.00
CA GLY A 438 0.43 25.67 -6.61
C GLY A 438 1.94 25.93 -6.66
N TRP A 439 2.70 24.86 -6.39
CA TRP A 439 4.16 24.85 -6.35
C TRP A 439 4.72 23.81 -7.33
N LEU A 440 5.68 24.23 -8.15
CA LEU A 440 6.38 23.29 -9.05
C LEU A 440 7.16 22.28 -8.21
N LEU A 441 7.00 20.99 -8.48
CA LEU A 441 7.77 19.92 -7.85
C LEU A 441 8.89 19.45 -8.78
N VAL A 442 8.54 19.19 -10.05
CA VAL A 442 9.45 18.61 -11.04
C VAL A 442 9.16 19.14 -12.44
N GLU A 443 10.22 19.30 -13.22
CA GLU A 443 10.16 19.64 -14.64
C GLU A 443 11.17 18.80 -15.43
N THR A 444 10.72 18.19 -16.52
CA THR A 444 11.59 17.45 -17.45
C THR A 444 11.96 18.32 -18.64
N LEU A 445 13.23 18.29 -19.02
CA LEU A 445 13.76 19.01 -20.18
C LEU A 445 13.92 18.01 -21.34
N SER A 446 12.95 18.05 -22.26
CA SER A 446 12.89 17.22 -23.46
C SER A 446 12.37 18.06 -24.65
N THR A 447 12.04 17.45 -25.78
CA THR A 447 11.36 18.15 -26.89
C THR A 447 9.99 18.69 -26.51
N GLU A 448 9.33 18.04 -25.55
CA GLU A 448 8.10 18.49 -24.90
C GLU A 448 8.32 18.37 -23.40
N THR A 449 8.16 19.46 -22.67
CA THR A 449 8.44 19.51 -21.24
C THR A 449 7.22 19.01 -20.48
N GLU A 450 7.40 17.93 -19.72
CA GLU A 450 6.41 17.47 -18.73
C GLU A 450 6.72 18.12 -17.37
N ARG A 451 5.71 18.73 -16.74
CA ARG A 451 5.81 19.48 -15.48
C ARG A 451 4.82 18.91 -14.47
N TRP A 452 5.20 18.86 -13.20
CA TRP A 452 4.34 18.44 -12.09
C TRP A 452 4.34 19.47 -10.98
N ALA A 453 3.15 19.78 -10.46
CA ALA A 453 2.95 20.72 -9.36
C ALA A 453 1.99 20.15 -8.31
N GLY A 454 2.23 20.54 -7.05
CA GLY A 454 1.39 20.22 -5.90
C GLY A 454 0.77 21.47 -5.29
N ASP A 455 -0.22 21.29 -4.42
CA ASP A 455 -0.97 22.36 -3.79
C ASP A 455 -0.38 22.84 -2.46
N THR A 456 0.55 22.09 -1.87
CA THR A 456 1.14 22.39 -0.57
C THR A 456 2.64 22.65 -0.66
N GLN A 457 3.12 23.63 0.11
CA GLN A 457 4.54 23.95 0.19
C GLN A 457 5.35 22.86 0.91
N SER A 458 4.71 22.08 1.79
CA SER A 458 5.34 20.96 2.50
C SER A 458 5.87 19.88 1.55
N SER A 459 5.28 19.71 0.37
CA SER A 459 5.76 18.81 -0.68
C SER A 459 7.15 19.17 -1.21
N LEU A 460 7.61 20.41 -1.00
CA LEU A 460 8.93 20.90 -1.43
C LEU A 460 10.04 20.62 -0.41
N VAL A 461 9.70 20.26 0.83
CA VAL A 461 10.69 20.01 1.87
C VAL A 461 11.62 18.90 1.41
N PHE A 462 12.93 19.14 1.41
CA PHE A 462 13.94 18.14 1.06
C PHE A 462 14.11 17.14 2.21
N GLY A 463 13.08 16.33 2.43
CA GLY A 463 12.96 15.36 3.52
C GLY A 463 12.20 14.11 3.07
N PRO A 464 11.80 13.24 4.02
CA PRO A 464 11.13 11.96 3.74
C PRO A 464 9.83 12.09 2.92
N ASP A 465 9.15 13.24 3.07
CA ASP A 465 7.84 13.50 2.47
C ASP A 465 7.94 14.34 1.19
N TRP A 466 9.14 14.54 0.65
CA TRP A 466 9.31 15.26 -0.62
C TRP A 466 8.44 14.65 -1.72
N GLY A 467 7.71 15.51 -2.44
CA GLY A 467 6.82 15.11 -3.53
C GLY A 467 5.47 14.51 -3.10
N GLN A 468 5.19 14.40 -1.79
CA GLN A 468 3.88 13.98 -1.28
C GLN A 468 2.90 15.14 -1.37
N VAL A 469 1.84 14.99 -2.16
CA VAL A 469 0.80 16.01 -2.36
C VAL A 469 -0.44 15.67 -1.54
N GLU A 470 -1.08 16.66 -0.92
CA GLU A 470 -2.23 16.43 -0.03
C GLU A 470 -3.53 16.17 -0.81
N ASN A 471 -3.81 17.01 -1.81
CA ASN A 471 -5.07 16.94 -2.56
C ASN A 471 -4.90 16.37 -3.98
N LEU A 472 -4.21 17.08 -4.86
CA LEU A 472 -4.12 16.72 -6.27
C LEU A 472 -2.74 17.04 -6.84
N LEU A 473 -2.05 16.01 -7.32
CA LEU A 473 -0.88 16.18 -8.18
C LEU A 473 -1.39 16.58 -9.56
N VAL A 474 -0.88 17.69 -10.07
CA VAL A 474 -1.28 18.22 -11.37
C VAL A 474 -0.07 18.19 -12.29
N SER A 475 -0.29 17.73 -13.51
CA SER A 475 0.70 17.69 -14.57
C SER A 475 0.26 18.52 -15.78
N ALA A 476 1.22 18.96 -16.58
CA ALA A 476 0.99 19.55 -17.88
C ALA A 476 2.13 19.20 -18.83
N ARG A 477 1.82 19.24 -20.13
CA ARG A 477 2.82 19.20 -21.19
C ARG A 477 2.89 20.55 -21.87
N GLU A 478 4.09 21.09 -21.97
CA GLU A 478 4.37 22.37 -22.61
C GLU A 478 5.45 22.22 -23.68
N PRO A 479 5.43 23.02 -24.76
CA PRO A 479 6.41 22.90 -25.84
C PRO A 479 7.85 23.20 -25.39
N GLU A 480 8.02 24.07 -24.39
CA GLU A 480 9.32 24.49 -23.89
C GLU A 480 9.23 24.83 -22.40
N ALA A 481 10.29 24.50 -21.65
CA ALA A 481 10.41 24.86 -20.25
C ALA A 481 10.62 26.39 -20.07
N PRO A 482 10.01 27.03 -19.07
CA PRO A 482 10.30 28.42 -18.74
C PRO A 482 11.79 28.64 -18.44
N ALA A 483 12.28 29.84 -18.78
CA ALA A 483 13.61 30.26 -18.38
C ALA A 483 13.71 30.33 -16.84
N LEU A 484 14.78 29.77 -16.30
CA LEU A 484 15.01 29.72 -14.86
C LEU A 484 16.07 30.76 -14.49
N ASP A 485 15.72 31.71 -13.61
CA ASP A 485 16.68 32.64 -13.02
C ASP A 485 17.28 32.01 -11.76
N ALA A 486 18.43 31.34 -11.93
CA ALA A 486 19.08 30.59 -10.87
C ALA A 486 20.61 30.65 -10.97
N THR A 487 21.28 30.60 -9.82
CA THR A 487 22.75 30.60 -9.74
C THR A 487 23.26 29.23 -9.33
N ARG A 488 24.22 28.66 -10.07
CA ARG A 488 24.84 27.37 -9.70
C ARG A 488 25.69 27.54 -8.44
N ILE A 489 25.61 26.54 -7.55
CA ILE A 489 26.38 26.46 -6.31
C ILE A 489 27.36 25.29 -6.38
N ASP A 490 28.65 25.56 -6.16
CA ASP A 490 29.68 24.53 -6.17
C ASP A 490 29.75 23.77 -4.83
N ALA A 491 30.05 22.47 -4.88
CA ALA A 491 30.11 21.61 -3.70
C ALA A 491 31.04 22.16 -2.59
N ASP A 492 32.17 22.77 -2.98
CA ASP A 492 33.13 23.37 -2.04
C ASP A 492 32.56 24.55 -1.26
N THR A 493 31.60 25.29 -1.82
CA THR A 493 30.92 26.39 -1.12
C THR A 493 29.88 25.88 -0.11
N LEU A 494 29.35 24.68 -0.33
CA LEU A 494 28.40 24.04 0.58
C LEU A 494 29.11 23.45 1.80
N ARG A 495 30.31 22.87 1.63
CA ARG A 495 31.05 22.24 2.73
C ARG A 495 31.44 23.24 3.82
N PRO A 496 31.17 22.93 5.10
CA PRO A 496 31.70 23.70 6.22
C PRO A 496 33.22 23.56 6.31
N VAL A 497 33.91 24.63 6.73
CA VAL A 497 35.37 24.64 6.88
C VAL A 497 35.80 23.67 7.98
N ALA A 498 36.49 22.59 7.61
CA ALA A 498 36.95 21.57 8.54
C ALA A 498 37.92 22.15 9.58
N THR A 499 37.61 21.97 10.87
CA THR A 499 38.56 22.26 11.95
C THR A 499 39.45 21.04 12.18
N VAL A 500 40.70 21.11 11.72
CA VAL A 500 41.64 19.97 11.68
C VAL A 500 42.20 19.64 13.07
N LEU A 501 41.84 18.46 13.59
CA LEU A 501 42.73 17.39 14.12
C LEU A 501 41.86 16.30 14.78
N GLY A 502 41.83 15.08 14.21
CA GLY A 502 41.19 13.91 14.82
C GLY A 502 39.81 13.49 14.29
N ASP A 503 39.31 14.15 13.24
CA ASP A 503 38.04 13.82 12.60
C ASP A 503 38.26 12.80 11.46
N ARG A 504 37.48 11.72 11.44
CA ARG A 504 37.57 10.66 10.43
C ARG A 504 36.19 10.34 9.86
N GLU A 505 36.08 10.42 8.55
CA GLU A 505 34.95 9.91 7.79
C GLU A 505 35.18 8.45 7.40
N LEU A 506 34.20 7.59 7.68
CA LEU A 506 34.20 6.18 7.30
C LEU A 506 32.95 5.86 6.47
N GLU A 507 33.16 5.46 5.23
CA GLU A 507 32.13 4.91 4.38
C GLU A 507 31.89 3.42 4.72
N ILE A 508 30.61 3.03 4.84
CA ILE A 508 30.17 1.69 5.24
C ILE A 508 29.09 1.20 4.26
N GLY A 509 29.37 0.09 3.59
CA GLY A 509 28.40 -0.71 2.85
C GLY A 509 27.99 -1.93 3.67
N GLY A 510 28.61 -3.08 3.36
CA GLY A 510 28.28 -4.38 3.94
C GLY A 510 29.15 -4.83 5.12
N GLU A 511 30.11 -4.02 5.56
CA GLU A 511 31.13 -4.40 6.56
C GLU A 511 30.55 -4.75 7.93
N LEU A 512 29.36 -4.21 8.25
CA LEU A 512 28.67 -4.46 9.52
C LEU A 512 27.51 -5.48 9.41
N ASN A 513 27.31 -6.07 8.23
CA ASN A 513 26.27 -7.08 7.99
C ASN A 513 26.44 -8.32 8.88
N GLY A 514 25.34 -9.05 9.11
CA GLY A 514 25.33 -10.29 9.89
C GLY A 514 24.35 -10.25 11.06
N LYS A 515 24.51 -11.16 12.04
CA LYS A 515 23.53 -11.33 13.13
C LYS A 515 23.34 -10.09 13.99
N LEU A 516 22.09 -9.79 14.34
CA LEU A 516 21.70 -8.67 15.21
C LEU A 516 22.41 -8.70 16.57
N LYS A 517 22.42 -9.86 17.24
CA LYS A 517 23.03 -10.04 18.58
C LYS A 517 24.55 -9.79 18.67
N THR A 518 25.22 -9.66 17.53
CA THR A 518 26.68 -9.41 17.46
C THR A 518 27.00 -8.11 16.74
N PHE A 519 25.98 -7.32 16.40
CA PHE A 519 26.12 -6.06 15.68
C PHE A 519 27.05 -5.07 16.39
N GLY A 520 26.81 -4.80 17.69
CA GLY A 520 27.64 -3.85 18.44
C GLY A 520 29.11 -4.27 18.55
N LYS A 521 29.40 -5.57 18.62
CA LYS A 521 30.79 -6.07 18.61
C LYS A 521 31.47 -5.79 17.27
N ARG A 522 30.78 -6.04 16.15
CA ARG A 522 31.29 -5.71 14.81
C ARG A 522 31.50 -4.21 14.65
N PHE A 523 30.54 -3.41 15.12
CA PHE A 523 30.61 -1.95 15.10
C PHE A 523 31.88 -1.42 15.77
N TRP A 524 32.10 -1.72 17.06
CA TRP A 524 33.28 -1.23 17.78
C TRP A 524 34.60 -1.77 17.24
N ASN A 525 34.64 -3.04 16.82
CA ASN A 525 35.85 -3.62 16.21
C ASN A 525 36.19 -2.94 14.87
N TYR A 526 35.19 -2.63 14.05
CA TYR A 526 35.39 -1.92 12.79
C TYR A 526 35.91 -0.51 13.03
N LEU A 527 35.28 0.25 13.94
CA LEU A 527 35.69 1.61 14.28
C LEU A 527 37.11 1.65 14.87
N GLY A 528 37.42 0.79 15.84
CA GLY A 528 38.75 0.72 16.44
C GLY A 528 39.84 0.34 15.42
N LYS A 529 39.54 -0.56 14.48
CA LYS A 529 40.47 -0.94 13.40
C LYS A 529 40.70 0.19 12.39
N LYS A 530 39.69 1.03 12.14
CA LYS A 530 39.73 2.09 11.13
C LYS A 530 40.13 3.46 11.66
N HIS A 531 40.06 3.67 12.97
CA HIS A 531 40.38 4.92 13.63
C HIS A 531 41.09 4.67 14.96
N GLU A 532 42.43 4.73 14.93
CA GLU A 532 43.29 4.47 16.09
C GLU A 532 42.92 5.27 17.35
N PRO A 533 42.55 6.58 17.28
CA PRO A 533 42.10 7.32 18.47
C PRO A 533 40.88 6.71 19.16
N VAL A 534 39.95 6.08 18.42
CA VAL A 534 38.82 5.36 19.02
C VAL A 534 39.31 4.14 19.78
N GLN A 535 40.22 3.37 19.19
CA GLN A 535 40.80 2.20 19.84
C GLN A 535 41.52 2.59 21.14
N MET A 536 42.35 3.64 21.10
CA MET A 536 43.04 4.17 22.28
C MET A 536 42.07 4.59 23.38
N GLN A 537 40.97 5.28 23.02
CA GLN A 537 39.99 5.73 24.00
C GLN A 537 39.18 4.57 24.59
N LEU A 538 38.89 3.53 23.80
CA LEU A 538 38.24 2.31 24.29
C LEU A 538 39.16 1.51 25.22
N ASP A 539 40.47 1.51 24.99
CA ASP A 539 41.47 0.82 25.82
C ASP A 539 41.99 1.67 27.01
N ALA A 540 41.56 2.93 27.13
CA ALA A 540 41.94 3.82 28.22
C ALA A 540 41.40 3.33 29.59
N THR A 541 41.73 4.05 30.67
CA THR A 541 41.32 3.68 32.03
C THR A 541 40.17 4.52 32.58
N ASP A 542 39.82 5.62 31.92
CA ASP A 542 38.78 6.55 32.37
C ASP A 542 37.37 5.95 32.21
N PRO A 543 36.54 5.92 33.26
CA PRO A 543 35.17 5.42 33.17
C PRO A 543 34.25 6.19 32.21
N VAL A 544 33.26 5.50 31.65
CA VAL A 544 32.17 6.12 30.87
C VAL A 544 31.14 6.68 31.84
N THR A 545 30.90 8.00 31.80
CA THR A 545 30.00 8.69 32.74
C THR A 545 28.66 9.07 32.12
N PHE A 546 28.66 9.35 30.82
CA PHE A 546 27.47 9.82 30.12
C PHE A 546 27.47 9.36 28.66
N ILE A 547 26.30 8.97 28.17
CA ILE A 547 26.06 8.58 26.78
C ILE A 547 24.84 9.35 26.30
N ARG A 548 24.92 9.99 25.13
CA ARG A 548 23.78 10.63 24.47
C ARG A 548 23.60 10.03 23.08
N TYR A 549 22.37 9.63 22.77
CA TYR A 549 21.97 9.30 21.41
C TYR A 549 20.85 10.23 20.97
N GLN A 550 21.06 10.94 19.88
CA GLN A 550 20.09 11.85 19.29
C GLN A 550 19.71 11.35 17.91
N ASP A 551 18.40 11.16 17.67
CA ASP A 551 17.86 10.72 16.37
C ASP A 551 16.37 11.05 16.30
N ARG A 552 15.95 11.83 15.30
CA ARG A 552 14.55 12.23 15.10
C ARG A 552 13.63 11.03 14.83
N TYR A 553 14.14 9.95 14.23
CA TYR A 553 13.35 8.82 13.74
C TYR A 553 13.58 7.52 14.53
N PHE A 554 13.75 7.65 15.85
CA PHE A 554 13.92 6.51 16.75
C PHE A 554 12.58 5.91 17.21
N PHE A 555 11.85 5.29 16.27
CA PHE A 555 10.47 4.81 16.49
C PHE A 555 10.28 3.28 16.40
N SER A 556 11.21 2.54 15.79
CA SER A 556 11.02 1.10 15.55
C SER A 556 11.70 0.22 16.61
N PRO A 557 11.15 -0.98 16.90
CA PRO A 557 11.82 -2.00 17.73
C PRO A 557 13.24 -2.33 17.27
N LEU A 558 13.46 -2.39 15.95
CA LEU A 558 14.77 -2.68 15.38
C LEU A 558 15.79 -1.58 15.71
N SER A 559 15.45 -0.31 15.52
CA SER A 559 16.34 0.81 15.82
C SER A 559 16.73 0.82 17.30
N VAL A 560 15.76 0.61 18.20
CA VAL A 560 15.99 0.45 19.65
C VAL A 560 16.95 -0.70 19.94
N ARG A 561 16.75 -1.83 19.27
CA ARG A 561 17.59 -3.02 19.45
C ARG A 561 19.01 -2.81 18.94
N LEU A 562 19.21 -2.09 17.84
CA LEU A 562 20.54 -1.78 17.30
C LEU A 562 21.34 -0.89 18.23
N LEU A 563 20.74 0.19 18.74
CA LEU A 563 21.39 1.04 19.74
C LEU A 563 21.72 0.26 21.01
N PHE A 564 20.81 -0.60 21.48
CA PHE A 564 21.06 -1.47 22.61
C PHE A 564 22.29 -2.36 22.41
N GLU A 565 22.46 -2.97 21.23
CA GLU A 565 23.62 -3.80 20.93
C GLU A 565 24.92 -2.97 20.90
N ILE A 566 24.89 -1.74 20.36
CA ILE A 566 26.04 -0.82 20.39
C ILE A 566 26.46 -0.52 21.84
N VAL A 567 25.53 -0.11 22.70
CA VAL A 567 25.82 0.26 24.10
C VAL A 567 26.20 -0.96 24.94
N LYS A 568 25.54 -2.10 24.74
CA LYS A 568 25.89 -3.36 25.40
C LYS A 568 27.30 -3.82 25.05
N ALA A 569 27.68 -3.71 23.78
CA ALA A 569 29.03 -4.04 23.33
C ALA A 569 30.07 -3.05 23.87
N LEU A 570 29.70 -1.77 24.03
CA LEU A 570 30.55 -0.77 24.68
C LEU A 570 30.82 -1.14 26.15
N ARG A 571 29.78 -1.44 26.95
CA ARG A 571 29.93 -1.91 28.35
C ARG A 571 30.86 -3.13 28.42
N ALA A 572 30.65 -4.10 27.54
CA ALA A 572 31.49 -5.31 27.48
C ALA A 572 32.94 -4.99 27.07
N ARG A 573 33.16 -3.93 26.30
CA ARG A 573 34.49 -3.54 25.81
C ARG A 573 35.29 -2.73 26.83
N VAL A 574 34.64 -1.84 27.58
CA VAL A 574 35.30 -1.00 28.60
C VAL A 574 35.43 -1.71 29.96
N GLY A 575 34.56 -2.69 30.24
CA GLY A 575 34.57 -3.46 31.50
C GLY A 575 33.73 -2.81 32.61
N GLU A 576 33.40 -3.61 33.63
CA GLU A 576 32.49 -3.20 34.72
C GLU A 576 33.08 -2.09 35.60
N GLU A 577 34.40 -2.10 35.81
CA GLU A 577 35.12 -1.07 36.58
C GLU A 577 34.99 0.32 35.95
N ARG A 578 34.87 0.38 34.62
CA ARG A 578 34.70 1.61 33.84
C ARG A 578 33.25 1.94 33.52
N TRP A 579 32.30 1.23 34.15
CA TRP A 579 30.86 1.40 33.92
C TRP A 579 30.12 1.77 35.22
N PRO A 580 30.34 2.98 35.77
CA PRO A 580 29.77 3.45 37.04
C PRO A 580 28.30 3.86 36.88
N LEU A 581 27.50 3.01 36.24
CA LEU A 581 26.08 3.21 35.99
C LEU A 581 25.81 4.53 35.22
N PRO A 582 26.39 4.71 34.01
CA PRO A 582 26.32 5.97 33.26
C PRO A 582 24.90 6.41 32.97
N THR A 583 24.70 7.73 32.86
CA THR A 583 23.44 8.26 32.35
C THR A 583 23.38 8.07 30.83
N LEU A 584 22.31 7.46 30.34
CA LEU A 584 22.02 7.30 28.92
C LEU A 584 20.86 8.23 28.53
N GLU A 585 21.16 9.32 27.86
CA GLU A 585 20.17 10.26 27.34
C GLU A 585 19.81 9.89 25.90
N ILE A 586 18.53 9.68 25.62
CA ILE A 586 18.01 9.45 24.27
C ILE A 586 17.07 10.59 23.91
N GLU A 587 17.41 11.32 22.86
CA GLU A 587 16.64 12.47 22.35
C GLU A 587 15.99 12.07 21.01
N THR A 588 14.65 12.07 20.97
CA THR A 588 13.86 11.66 19.81
C THR A 588 12.57 12.45 19.72
N LEU A 589 11.91 12.42 18.56
CA LEU A 589 10.65 13.11 18.37
C LEU A 589 9.55 12.44 19.21
N GLU A 590 8.66 13.27 19.75
CA GLU A 590 7.46 12.81 20.41
C GLU A 590 6.58 12.02 19.43
N CYS A 591 6.21 12.62 18.31
CA CYS A 591 5.43 11.97 17.28
C CYS A 591 6.11 12.16 15.92
N ARG A 592 5.99 11.16 15.05
CA ARG A 592 6.38 11.33 13.65
C ARG A 592 5.35 12.27 13.01
N PRO A 593 5.78 13.32 12.27
CA PRO A 593 4.84 14.11 11.48
C PRO A 593 4.01 13.17 10.59
N ARG A 594 2.70 13.44 10.52
CA ARG A 594 1.68 12.57 9.91
C ARG A 594 2.09 12.21 8.47
N THR A 595 2.67 11.04 8.30
CA THR A 595 2.54 10.30 7.04
C THR A 595 1.12 9.73 7.02
N ARG A 596 0.42 9.82 5.89
CA ARG A 596 -0.65 8.84 5.60
C ARG A 596 -0.03 7.48 5.90
N ARG A 597 -0.70 6.65 6.70
CA ARG A 597 -0.21 5.35 7.20
C ARG A 597 0.12 4.41 6.03
N ASN A 598 1.23 4.65 5.35
CA ASN A 598 1.74 3.91 4.20
C ASN A 598 2.81 2.93 4.65
N GLY A 599 2.51 2.19 5.71
CA GLY A 599 3.34 1.09 6.19
C GLY A 599 2.56 -0.21 6.10
N PRO A 600 3.23 -1.36 5.88
CA PRO A 600 2.59 -2.66 6.08
C PRO A 600 1.97 -2.72 7.49
N PRO A 601 0.93 -3.56 7.71
CA PRO A 601 0.27 -3.68 9.01
C PRO A 601 1.29 -3.79 10.14
N GLN A 602 1.03 -3.15 11.28
CA GLN A 602 1.92 -3.12 12.46
C GLN A 602 2.19 -4.52 13.00
N ARG A 603 3.14 -5.21 12.37
CA ARG A 603 3.45 -6.60 12.70
C ARG A 603 4.92 -6.93 12.55
N PHE A 604 5.81 -5.98 12.26
CA PHE A 604 7.22 -6.27 12.00
C PHE A 604 8.18 -5.43 12.86
N LEU A 605 9.42 -5.91 13.01
CA LEU A 605 10.46 -5.24 13.82
C LEU A 605 10.83 -3.82 13.35
N TRP A 606 10.58 -3.48 12.09
CA TRP A 606 10.80 -2.15 11.52
C TRP A 606 9.52 -1.29 11.48
N SER A 607 8.40 -1.78 12.02
CA SER A 607 7.19 -0.98 12.20
C SER A 607 7.34 -0.07 13.42
N ASP A 608 6.79 1.13 13.35
CA ASP A 608 6.87 2.12 14.43
C ASP A 608 5.87 1.79 15.56
N TRP A 609 6.23 2.14 16.81
CA TRP A 609 5.26 2.14 17.90
C TRP A 609 4.28 3.31 17.75
N ASP A 610 2.97 3.00 17.80
CA ASP A 610 1.93 4.04 17.88
C ASP A 610 1.83 4.70 19.26
N ASN A 611 2.18 3.96 20.33
CA ASN A 611 2.07 4.44 21.71
C ASN A 611 3.43 4.83 22.28
N ASN A 612 3.64 6.14 22.46
CA ASN A 612 4.86 6.70 23.03
C ASN A 612 5.16 6.27 24.47
N ALA A 613 4.13 6.05 25.29
CA ALA A 613 4.32 5.58 26.66
C ALA A 613 4.89 4.16 26.65
N THR A 614 4.33 3.26 25.83
CA THR A 614 4.85 1.89 25.66
C THR A 614 6.28 1.90 25.10
N ARG A 615 6.56 2.68 24.05
CA ARG A 615 7.91 2.85 23.49
C ARG A 615 8.91 3.29 24.57
N THR A 616 8.56 4.34 25.32
CA THR A 616 9.41 4.92 26.37
C THR A 616 9.72 3.90 27.46
N GLU A 617 8.72 3.15 27.93
CA GLU A 617 8.90 2.15 28.98
C GLU A 617 9.69 0.93 28.50
N VAL A 618 9.54 0.51 27.24
CA VAL A 618 10.36 -0.53 26.63
C VAL A 618 11.83 -0.10 26.57
N ILE A 619 12.11 1.12 26.09
CA ILE A 619 13.48 1.64 26.02
C ILE A 619 14.10 1.69 27.42
N LYS A 620 13.41 2.29 28.40
CA LYS A 620 13.90 2.35 29.78
C LYS A 620 14.20 0.95 30.35
N SER A 621 13.25 0.03 30.20
CA SER A 621 13.38 -1.34 30.72
C SER A 621 14.54 -2.09 30.07
N LEU A 622 14.76 -1.89 28.77
CA LEU A 622 15.82 -2.54 28.02
C LEU A 622 17.22 -2.06 28.49
N PHE A 623 17.41 -0.74 28.62
CA PHE A 623 18.72 -0.17 28.99
C PHE A 623 19.03 -0.27 30.50
N ASN A 624 18.01 -0.33 31.37
CA ASN A 624 18.21 -0.72 32.77
C ASN A 624 18.85 -2.12 32.89
N GLY A 625 18.57 -3.02 31.94
CA GLY A 625 19.14 -4.37 31.90
C GLY A 625 20.64 -4.46 31.60
N ILE A 626 21.31 -3.33 31.33
CA ILE A 626 22.77 -3.26 31.13
C ILE A 626 23.43 -2.22 32.04
N ASP A 627 22.84 -1.95 33.20
CA ASP A 627 23.36 -0.99 34.17
C ASP A 627 23.60 0.39 33.54
N ALA A 628 22.63 0.91 32.79
CA ALA A 628 22.61 2.31 32.39
C ALA A 628 21.39 3.00 33.02
N ARG A 629 21.47 4.31 33.26
CA ARG A 629 20.34 5.14 33.72
C ARG A 629 19.68 5.85 32.53
N PRO A 630 18.65 5.27 31.89
CA PRO A 630 18.02 5.86 30.72
C PRO A 630 17.20 7.10 31.07
N ARG A 631 17.38 8.16 30.30
CA ARG A 631 16.57 9.39 30.30
C ARG A 631 16.09 9.62 28.86
N ILE A 632 14.79 9.62 28.65
CA ILE A 632 14.19 9.82 27.33
C ILE A 632 13.66 11.25 27.26
N LYS A 633 14.17 12.04 26.34
CA LYS A 633 13.66 13.38 26.01
C LYS A 633 12.88 13.28 24.72
N LEU A 634 11.59 13.60 24.81
CA LEU A 634 10.71 13.70 23.65
C LEU A 634 10.64 15.18 23.26
N ASN A 635 11.15 15.48 22.08
CA ASN A 635 11.22 16.85 21.56
C ASN A 635 10.17 17.05 20.47
N SER A 636 9.75 18.30 20.25
CA SER A 636 9.04 18.68 19.03
C SER A 636 10.02 18.85 17.86
N LEU A 637 9.51 18.86 16.63
CA LEU A 637 10.30 19.04 15.40
C LEU A 637 11.26 20.24 15.49
N HIS A 638 10.75 21.39 15.97
CA HIS A 638 11.52 22.63 16.09
C HIS A 638 12.55 22.62 17.23
N GLN A 639 12.45 21.71 18.19
CA GLN A 639 13.33 21.64 19.37
C GLN A 639 14.49 20.66 19.21
N GLN A 640 14.46 19.81 18.19
CA GLN A 640 15.46 18.75 18.01
C GLN A 640 16.37 19.05 16.82
N ALA A 641 17.68 19.17 17.06
CA ALA A 641 18.65 19.27 15.95
C ALA A 641 18.65 18.00 15.07
N HIS A 642 18.94 18.13 13.78
CA HIS A 642 18.83 17.07 12.77
C HIS A 642 19.85 15.95 12.94
N GLY A 643 21.02 16.29 13.48
CA GLY A 643 22.15 15.38 13.58
C GLY A 643 21.82 14.07 14.30
N ARG A 644 22.01 12.94 13.61
CA ARG A 644 21.95 11.60 14.20
C ARG A 644 23.29 11.31 14.85
N MET A 645 23.38 11.44 16.17
CA MET A 645 24.66 11.47 16.88
C MET A 645 24.66 10.54 18.08
N LEU A 646 25.73 9.76 18.22
CA LEU A 646 26.11 9.08 19.46
C LEU A 646 27.31 9.81 20.07
N GLU A 647 27.12 10.37 21.27
CA GLU A 647 28.18 10.97 22.07
C GLU A 647 28.43 10.13 23.33
N ILE A 648 29.70 9.83 23.60
CA ILE A 648 30.15 9.09 24.78
C ILE A 648 31.14 9.98 25.52
N VAL A 649 30.84 10.31 26.76
CA VAL A 649 31.68 11.16 27.62
C VAL A 649 32.33 10.31 28.70
N PHE A 650 33.62 10.53 28.87
CA PHE A 650 34.44 9.83 29.85
C PHE A 650 34.71 10.74 31.06
N SER A 651 35.07 10.15 32.20
CA SER A 651 35.34 10.89 33.44
C SER A 651 36.49 11.90 33.32
N SER A 652 37.37 11.73 32.33
CA SER A 652 38.47 12.65 32.01
C SER A 652 38.02 13.93 31.32
N GLY A 653 36.73 14.06 30.95
CA GLY A 653 36.22 15.15 30.11
C GLY A 653 36.44 14.93 28.61
N LYS A 654 37.16 13.87 28.21
CA LYS A 654 37.22 13.43 26.81
C LYS A 654 35.86 12.95 26.34
N SER A 655 35.58 13.13 25.06
CA SER A 655 34.36 12.58 24.44
C SER A 655 34.62 11.96 23.08
N LEU A 656 33.90 10.90 22.78
CA LEU A 656 33.83 10.27 21.46
C LEU A 656 32.47 10.61 20.85
N ARG A 657 32.48 11.29 19.70
CA ARG A 657 31.28 11.64 18.94
C ARG A 657 31.27 10.88 17.63
N ILE A 658 30.15 10.23 17.34
CA ILE A 658 29.91 9.48 16.09
C ILE A 658 28.61 10.03 15.49
N ARG A 659 28.73 10.74 14.37
CA ARG A 659 27.59 11.20 13.57
C ARG A 659 27.30 10.16 12.49
N PHE A 660 26.03 9.76 12.38
CA PHE A 660 25.53 8.81 11.39
C PHE A 660 24.85 9.60 10.27
N ASP A 661 25.17 9.34 9.00
CA ASP A 661 24.42 9.90 7.87
C ASP A 661 22.94 9.46 7.96
N GLN A 662 22.68 8.15 7.99
CA GLN A 662 21.33 7.57 7.95
C GLN A 662 20.80 7.06 9.31
N GLY A 663 21.51 7.34 10.41
CA GLY A 663 21.20 6.78 11.73
C GLY A 663 21.44 5.28 11.83
N VAL A 664 20.99 4.67 12.94
CA VAL A 664 21.04 3.20 13.09
C VAL A 664 20.02 2.49 12.19
N SER A 665 19.01 3.19 11.69
CA SER A 665 17.95 2.63 10.84
C SER A 665 18.43 2.24 9.43
N TYR A 666 19.66 2.63 9.05
CA TYR A 666 20.32 2.14 7.83
C TYR A 666 20.45 0.61 7.77
N TRP A 667 20.70 -0.04 8.92
CA TRP A 667 20.82 -1.50 8.98
C TRP A 667 19.44 -2.13 9.12
N ARG A 668 18.99 -2.77 8.04
CA ARG A 668 17.68 -3.41 7.92
C ARG A 668 17.75 -4.92 8.11
N VAL A 669 16.60 -5.55 8.39
CA VAL A 669 16.52 -7.01 8.39
C VAL A 669 16.75 -7.53 6.97
N ALA A 670 17.65 -8.50 6.81
CA ALA A 670 17.99 -9.05 5.52
C ALA A 670 16.78 -9.65 4.81
N ARG A 671 16.68 -9.43 3.48
CA ARG A 671 15.56 -9.91 2.67
C ARG A 671 15.31 -11.42 2.83
N SER A 672 16.39 -12.21 2.97
CA SER A 672 16.39 -13.68 3.09
C SER A 672 15.82 -14.28 4.38
N VAL A 673 15.48 -13.45 5.39
CA VAL A 673 14.92 -13.94 6.65
C VAL A 673 13.44 -14.32 6.48
N ASP A 674 12.97 -15.39 7.15
CA ASP A 674 11.56 -15.79 7.11
C ASP A 674 10.62 -14.77 7.79
N SER A 675 9.38 -14.69 7.30
CA SER A 675 8.34 -13.76 7.77
C SER A 675 8.01 -13.89 9.26
N HIS A 676 8.04 -15.10 9.83
CA HIS A 676 7.73 -15.35 11.24
C HIS A 676 8.81 -14.79 12.17
N SER A 677 10.07 -14.83 11.72
CA SER A 677 11.22 -14.31 12.47
C SER A 677 11.30 -12.77 12.46
N LYS A 678 10.56 -12.14 11.54
CA LYS A 678 10.47 -10.67 11.39
C LYS A 678 9.35 -10.07 12.24
N ALA A 679 8.45 -10.90 12.77
CA ALA A 679 7.21 -10.45 13.39
C ALA A 679 7.43 -9.79 14.76
N PHE A 680 6.73 -8.69 15.02
CA PHE A 680 6.63 -8.03 16.32
C PHE A 680 5.18 -7.68 16.59
N ASN A 681 4.64 -8.15 17.72
CA ASN A 681 3.24 -7.95 18.05
C ASN A 681 3.08 -6.67 18.90
N PHE A 682 2.54 -5.63 18.26
CA PHE A 682 2.25 -4.32 18.86
C PHE A 682 0.94 -4.27 19.66
N SER A 683 0.08 -5.29 19.58
CA SER A 683 -1.15 -5.39 20.39
C SER A 683 -0.84 -5.73 21.86
N GLU A 684 0.36 -6.22 22.15
CA GLU A 684 0.83 -6.49 23.52
C GLU A 684 1.24 -5.17 24.19
N THR A 685 0.57 -4.77 25.26
CA THR A 685 0.84 -3.49 25.94
C THR A 685 1.82 -3.60 27.11
N ASP A 686 2.14 -4.83 27.57
CA ASP A 686 3.13 -5.06 28.62
C ASP A 686 4.57 -4.86 28.11
N SER A 687 5.23 -3.80 28.62
CA SER A 687 6.60 -3.45 28.25
C SER A 687 7.61 -4.56 28.56
N LYS A 688 7.43 -5.34 29.62
CA LYS A 688 8.36 -6.44 29.98
C LYS A 688 8.31 -7.57 28.94
N ARG A 689 7.11 -7.90 28.45
CA ARG A 689 6.92 -8.91 27.40
C ARG A 689 7.46 -8.44 26.07
N GLN A 690 7.26 -7.17 25.73
CA GLN A 690 7.87 -6.57 24.55
C GLN A 690 9.40 -6.62 24.60
N VAL A 691 10.01 -6.26 25.74
CA VAL A 691 11.47 -6.38 25.96
C VAL A 691 11.93 -7.83 25.80
N ALA A 692 11.23 -8.80 26.39
CA ALA A 692 11.58 -10.21 26.25
C ALA A 692 11.53 -10.68 24.78
N ARG A 693 10.56 -10.22 23.99
CA ARG A 693 10.49 -10.50 22.55
C ARG A 693 11.65 -9.84 21.78
N LEU A 694 11.92 -8.57 22.04
CA LEU A 694 13.06 -7.82 21.48
C LEU A 694 14.40 -8.52 21.75
N MET A 695 14.59 -9.05 22.97
CA MET A 695 15.80 -9.80 23.35
C MET A 695 15.91 -11.17 22.66
N ARG A 696 14.76 -11.80 22.34
CA ARG A 696 14.71 -13.09 21.65
C ARG A 696 14.92 -12.96 20.14
N ALA A 697 14.64 -11.79 19.57
CA ALA A 697 14.83 -11.54 18.15
C ALA A 697 16.25 -11.92 17.68
N ASP A 698 16.32 -12.78 16.67
CA ASP A 698 17.57 -13.28 16.11
C ASP A 698 17.48 -13.26 14.59
N VAL A 699 17.79 -12.09 14.03
CA VAL A 699 17.71 -11.83 12.59
C VAL A 699 19.07 -11.42 12.05
N ASN A 700 19.28 -11.68 10.76
CA ASN A 700 20.43 -11.13 10.03
C ASN A 700 20.12 -9.71 9.57
N LEU A 701 21.14 -8.86 9.64
CA LEU A 701 21.10 -7.47 9.20
C LEU A 701 21.90 -7.29 7.93
N GLU A 702 21.43 -6.39 7.07
CA GLU A 702 22.16 -5.88 5.91
C GLU A 702 22.03 -4.36 5.82
N GLY A 703 23.04 -3.68 5.28
CA GLY A 703 22.94 -2.27 4.90
C GLY A 703 21.94 -2.03 3.76
N ALA A 704 21.60 -0.77 3.52
CA ALA A 704 20.88 -0.38 2.30
C ALA A 704 21.77 -0.57 1.05
N GLU A 705 21.18 -0.40 -0.14
CA GLU A 705 21.91 -0.57 -1.41
C GLU A 705 23.00 0.48 -1.61
N GLN A 706 22.76 1.71 -1.16
CA GLN A 706 23.75 2.78 -1.13
C GLN A 706 24.53 2.73 0.19
N LYS A 707 25.82 3.03 0.14
CA LYS A 707 26.67 3.08 1.33
C LYS A 707 26.26 4.25 2.24
N THR A 708 26.50 4.11 3.53
CA THR A 708 26.31 5.17 4.54
C THR A 708 27.66 5.69 5.03
N GLN A 709 27.68 6.87 5.64
CA GLN A 709 28.90 7.47 6.20
C GLN A 709 28.77 7.64 7.72
N LEU A 710 29.89 7.39 8.42
CA LEU A 710 30.07 7.74 9.83
C LEU A 710 31.16 8.81 9.95
N PHE A 711 30.85 9.91 10.62
CA PHE A 711 31.83 10.94 10.96
C PHE A 711 32.20 10.80 12.43
N ILE A 712 33.47 10.52 12.69
CA ILE A 712 33.96 10.14 14.01
C ILE A 712 34.94 11.20 14.50
N LYS A 713 34.73 11.68 15.72
CA LYS A 713 35.56 12.69 16.36
C LYS A 713 35.89 12.28 17.79
N VAL A 714 37.17 12.29 18.14
CA VAL A 714 37.63 12.14 19.53
C VAL A 714 38.03 13.53 20.03
N VAL A 715 37.23 14.10 20.92
CA VAL A 715 37.48 15.41 21.52
C VAL A 715 38.31 15.23 22.78
N THR A 716 39.50 15.81 22.80
CA THR A 716 40.31 15.92 24.02
C THR A 716 39.82 17.08 24.86
N ALA A 717 39.92 16.98 26.19
CA ALA A 717 39.66 18.11 27.08
C ALA A 717 40.51 19.32 26.66
N LYS A 718 39.93 20.53 26.64
CA LYS A 718 40.73 21.74 26.51
C LYS A 718 41.72 21.78 27.68
N PRO A 719 43.02 22.01 27.47
CA PRO A 719 43.88 22.42 28.57
C PRO A 719 43.34 23.74 29.13
N ASP A 720 43.25 23.84 30.44
CA ASP A 720 42.79 25.03 31.18
C ASP A 720 43.58 26.29 30.81
#